data_AF-A0A523ZMA6-F1
#
_entry.id   AF-A0A523ZMA6-F1
#
_cell.length_a   1.000
_cell.length_b   1.000
_cell.length_c   1.000
_cell.angle_alpha   90.00
_cell.angle_beta   90.00
_cell.angle_gamma   90.00
#
_symmetry.space_group_name_H-M   'P 1'
#
loop_
_entity.id
_entity.type
_entity.pdbx_description
1 polymer ?
#
loop_
_entity_poly.entity_id
_entity_poly.type
_entity_poly.pdbx_seq_one_letter_code
_entity_poly.pdbx_strand_id
1 'polypeptide(L)'
;MTRDTLDFEEAYAASLIEPLVEASEIGEADVVVGIPFRNEADTIGHVCETLVRALVQFYPDKRCVLVCVGGKEGEEALQAVRQVLLRQTIRHIAFLMKDELVSGRVWSVKAIMEVANRLHADLTLFEADLKSRDVKGDIEGLAPEWVRRLLFPISKEAMDLVIPRFNRHYLDAPGSHHLVRPLLASIFNLKVAGLPSSILGVSSKLVRAYLDNPDIWSDQVGEHGLDIRLIIKAVTSAAKMCETSLGVKINGGHPDSETVWRQQIRAVFEGTLDGKEWWQQQGDIVHPIAIFGERKNHWPEEVTTNPIKQIERYKEGFNEFEGLYQEFLSREALRELRKLRGSDPHDFRCSAGLWAEITYDFLLTYCLEQKYTKDNILNAFIPICNAREACFAQELGGSKERLSVAYPEGAEYLMASVAEWVIEQNTEEFIKRKPDFLVRWSEKEEALEPLLPRVTYREFIPGFPLIAPKELIAPTDEIVSTDNIYKGILQRYRKEFEDFLRDGLKLPPEATSDEIVRSLRELMLAVEKDTGELLLTGDLSTVHGTVSVARAIFQNMPHSATFALKPEVADRLLERNPPKNLFIRFGATSLDDLGEKYGPNDILALACLSEEEEHQARVWDWIAGNARPEHFTHLSIEPLVESYDDFPLLNQLREPSHLVKLAGRIVIINLPAGAGGEFPKLRYSLTIAKNIVEAESIGEVWEQFARERKEFGTRVINSLKGHWGKDPLSAHNIFENKLQRKVIEHFRKMISDLEKGGDPYLLHLTTNLSYLANCYHLALSLPDGTFLPCSAWTWSSYSFKGGKGLPKPLSLHVERDWASREFLVDMLKAVGGTEEYMDRKIMELMGHGEESDNLARLILPGWEAVEGVMPEQLPRPAEPEAGKLFRFTGNPIMRAITEHPWESKYVFNPGAIKLNGKIYILYRACGEDEVSRIGLAISSDGFHIDERLEGPIFEPGEKWEKRGCEDPRPVLIGERIYVLYTAYDGVTSQIALASIALEDFLGRRWSQWRKHGLIFPGFENKDATLFPEMFDGRYVMFHRIEPSIWFSSSERLDSPWPREDHRILLGPGAGMAWDGFKIGGGCQPIKTKYGWLLIYHGVDQSFVYRLGVLLVALDDPGKLVYRSPNPVLEPEDRCELGEEGCYVPNVVFTCGAVPIVDKEVLEDNDEVLVYYGAADTAVCVATAKVSDLIPEEIREGRNHGSYKV
;
A
#
# COMPACT_ATOMS: atom_id res chain seq x y z
N MET A 1 2.82 1.62 -22.74
CA MET A 1 2.96 1.23 -24.16
C MET A 1 4.21 1.88 -24.72
N THR A 2 5.10 1.09 -25.33
CA THR A 2 6.30 1.59 -26.04
C THR A 2 5.91 2.02 -27.45
N ARG A 3 6.78 2.79 -28.12
CA ARG A 3 6.60 3.21 -29.52
C ARG A 3 6.42 2.00 -30.45
N ASP A 4 7.17 0.93 -30.19
CA ASP A 4 7.09 -0.33 -30.93
C ASP A 4 5.68 -0.96 -30.89
N THR A 5 5.01 -0.99 -29.74
CA THR A 5 3.64 -1.55 -29.62
C THR A 5 2.59 -0.82 -30.46
N LEU A 6 2.72 0.51 -30.60
CA LEU A 6 1.82 1.31 -31.45
C LEU A 6 2.04 0.97 -32.93
N ASP A 7 3.30 0.78 -33.34
CA ASP A 7 3.65 0.44 -34.72
C ASP A 7 3.11 -0.95 -35.13
N PHE A 8 3.11 -1.95 -34.22
CA PHE A 8 2.51 -3.27 -34.47
C PHE A 8 0.99 -3.22 -34.66
N GLU A 9 0.26 -2.49 -33.80
CA GLU A 9 -1.20 -2.40 -33.89
C GLU A 9 -1.65 -1.66 -35.15
N GLU A 10 -0.95 -0.57 -35.52
CA GLU A 10 -1.24 0.16 -36.75
C GLU A 10 -0.98 -0.70 -38.00
N ALA A 11 0.16 -1.41 -38.05
CA ALA A 11 0.50 -2.30 -39.15
C ALA A 11 -0.48 -3.48 -39.29
N TYR A 12 -0.91 -4.06 -38.17
CA TYR A 12 -1.92 -5.11 -38.14
C TYR A 12 -3.29 -4.60 -38.60
N ALA A 13 -3.75 -3.46 -38.06
CA ALA A 13 -5.03 -2.85 -38.43
C ALA A 13 -5.09 -2.53 -39.93
N ALA A 14 -4.02 -1.97 -40.49
CA ALA A 14 -3.93 -1.65 -41.92
C ALA A 14 -4.10 -2.89 -42.83
N SER A 15 -3.63 -4.05 -42.37
CA SER A 15 -3.76 -5.33 -43.08
C SER A 15 -5.19 -5.87 -43.07
N LEU A 16 -6.00 -5.50 -42.08
CA LEU A 16 -7.36 -6.03 -41.90
C LEU A 16 -8.49 -5.19 -42.50
N ILE A 17 -8.24 -3.95 -42.92
CA ILE A 17 -9.30 -3.04 -43.41
C ILE A 17 -10.13 -3.68 -44.54
N GLU A 18 -9.47 -4.10 -45.62
CA GLU A 18 -10.12 -4.70 -46.79
C GLU A 18 -10.83 -6.03 -46.50
N PRO A 19 -10.17 -7.04 -45.88
CA PRO A 19 -10.82 -8.33 -45.63
C PRO A 19 -11.98 -8.24 -44.63
N LEU A 20 -11.96 -7.30 -43.68
CA LEU A 20 -13.10 -7.08 -42.78
C LEU A 20 -14.28 -6.38 -43.47
N VAL A 21 -14.03 -5.54 -44.48
CA VAL A 21 -15.09 -5.03 -45.36
C VAL A 21 -15.70 -6.17 -46.17
N GLU A 22 -14.88 -7.02 -46.80
CA GLU A 22 -15.36 -8.19 -47.56
C GLU A 22 -16.17 -9.16 -46.68
N ALA A 23 -15.71 -9.43 -45.46
CA ALA A 23 -16.46 -10.22 -44.49
C ALA A 23 -17.82 -9.58 -44.15
N SER A 24 -17.88 -8.26 -44.06
CA SER A 24 -19.12 -7.52 -43.78
C SER A 24 -20.10 -7.57 -44.96
N GLU A 25 -19.60 -7.63 -46.20
CA GLU A 25 -20.42 -7.83 -47.40
C GLU A 25 -21.00 -9.25 -47.50
N ILE A 26 -20.28 -10.26 -46.98
CA ILE A 26 -20.78 -11.63 -46.85
C ILE A 26 -21.88 -11.71 -45.77
N GLY A 27 -21.77 -10.90 -44.72
CA GLY A 27 -22.74 -10.82 -43.61
C GLY A 27 -22.45 -11.87 -42.54
N GLU A 28 -22.99 -13.08 -42.71
CA GLU A 28 -22.84 -14.17 -41.74
C GLU A 28 -22.49 -15.50 -42.41
N ALA A 29 -21.74 -16.33 -41.71
CA ALA A 29 -21.41 -17.69 -42.12
C ALA A 29 -21.65 -18.70 -40.97
N ASP A 30 -21.95 -19.95 -41.31
CA ASP A 30 -22.03 -21.02 -40.31
C ASP A 30 -20.62 -21.52 -39.94
N VAL A 31 -19.74 -21.64 -40.94
CA VAL A 31 -18.42 -22.26 -40.81
C VAL A 31 -17.37 -21.45 -41.57
N VAL A 32 -16.24 -21.20 -40.91
CA VAL A 32 -15.01 -20.73 -41.52
C VAL A 32 -13.96 -21.84 -41.50
N VAL A 33 -13.33 -22.06 -42.66
CA VAL A 33 -12.13 -22.88 -42.77
C VAL A 33 -10.95 -21.95 -43.01
N GLY A 34 -10.07 -21.85 -42.02
CA GLY A 34 -8.92 -20.95 -42.00
C GLY A 34 -7.62 -21.65 -42.36
N ILE A 35 -6.82 -21.04 -43.23
CA ILE A 35 -5.50 -21.56 -43.64
C ILE A 35 -4.48 -20.41 -43.57
N PRO A 36 -3.66 -20.33 -42.49
CA PRO A 36 -2.47 -19.49 -42.52
C PRO A 36 -1.43 -20.08 -43.46
N PHE A 37 -0.76 -19.24 -44.25
CA PHE A 37 0.29 -19.67 -45.17
C PHE A 37 1.47 -18.71 -45.23
N ARG A 38 2.62 -19.20 -45.69
CA ARG A 38 3.78 -18.38 -46.07
C ARG A 38 3.89 -18.40 -47.57
N ASN A 39 4.70 -19.26 -48.15
CA ASN A 39 4.84 -19.39 -49.60
C ASN A 39 4.78 -20.85 -50.07
N GLU A 40 3.94 -21.68 -49.44
CA GLU A 40 3.74 -23.09 -49.77
C GLU A 40 2.90 -23.30 -51.06
N ALA A 41 3.33 -22.67 -52.15
CA ALA A 41 2.61 -22.65 -53.43
C ALA A 41 2.35 -24.05 -54.01
N ASP A 42 3.26 -25.00 -53.75
CA ASP A 42 3.17 -26.38 -54.26
C ASP A 42 2.09 -27.22 -53.58
N THR A 43 1.64 -26.85 -52.39
CA THR A 43 0.74 -27.68 -51.56
C THR A 43 -0.58 -27.01 -51.25
N ILE A 44 -0.62 -25.68 -51.08
CA ILE A 44 -1.81 -24.96 -50.61
C ILE A 44 -3.03 -25.13 -51.54
N GLY A 45 -2.81 -25.23 -52.85
CA GLY A 45 -3.88 -25.49 -53.82
C GLY A 45 -4.58 -26.82 -53.55
N HIS A 46 -3.81 -27.91 -53.36
CA HIS A 46 -4.33 -29.23 -53.01
C HIS A 46 -5.07 -29.24 -51.67
N VAL A 47 -4.57 -28.51 -50.68
CA VAL A 47 -5.22 -28.35 -49.37
C VAL A 47 -6.59 -27.69 -49.56
N CYS A 48 -6.64 -26.53 -50.22
CA CYS A 48 -7.87 -25.80 -50.50
C CYS A 48 -8.89 -26.66 -51.28
N GLU A 49 -8.47 -27.34 -52.34
CA GLU A 49 -9.35 -28.23 -53.13
C GLU A 49 -9.93 -29.37 -52.28
N THR A 50 -9.13 -29.95 -51.39
CA THR A 50 -9.56 -31.04 -50.50
C THR A 50 -10.56 -30.54 -49.45
N LEU A 51 -10.33 -29.36 -48.88
CA LEU A 51 -11.23 -28.75 -47.90
C LEU A 51 -12.54 -28.27 -48.56
N VAL A 52 -12.48 -27.72 -49.77
CA VAL A 52 -13.68 -27.37 -50.55
C VAL A 52 -14.51 -28.62 -50.85
N ARG A 53 -13.87 -29.74 -51.26
CA ARG A 53 -14.56 -31.03 -51.43
C ARG A 53 -15.24 -31.50 -50.14
N ALA A 54 -14.57 -31.36 -49.00
CA ALA A 54 -15.11 -31.70 -47.69
C ALA A 54 -16.35 -30.88 -47.32
N LEU A 55 -16.29 -29.56 -47.53
CA LEU A 55 -17.42 -28.66 -47.26
C LEU A 55 -18.64 -29.01 -48.13
N VAL A 56 -18.43 -29.26 -49.43
CA VAL A 56 -19.50 -29.69 -50.34
C VAL A 56 -20.08 -31.05 -49.93
N GLN A 57 -19.26 -31.98 -49.47
CA GLN A 57 -19.68 -33.34 -49.12
C GLN A 57 -20.42 -33.40 -47.78
N PHE A 58 -19.93 -32.71 -46.75
CA PHE A 58 -20.42 -32.86 -45.37
C PHE A 58 -21.27 -31.70 -44.88
N TYR A 59 -21.16 -30.53 -45.52
CA TYR A 59 -21.85 -29.30 -45.12
C TYR A 59 -22.54 -28.60 -46.31
N PRO A 60 -23.30 -29.32 -47.16
CA PRO A 60 -23.89 -28.75 -48.39
C PRO A 60 -24.92 -27.64 -48.10
N ASP A 61 -25.57 -27.68 -46.93
CA ASP A 61 -26.63 -26.74 -46.53
C ASP A 61 -26.11 -25.59 -45.64
N LYS A 62 -24.79 -25.48 -45.45
CA LYS A 62 -24.18 -24.47 -44.58
C LYS A 62 -23.52 -23.36 -45.39
N ARG A 63 -23.61 -22.12 -44.89
CA ARG A 63 -22.85 -20.98 -45.43
C ARG A 63 -21.40 -21.13 -44.99
N CYS A 64 -20.53 -21.49 -45.93
CA CYS A 64 -19.12 -21.75 -45.65
C CYS A 64 -18.23 -20.71 -46.31
N VAL A 65 -17.20 -20.26 -45.57
CA VAL A 65 -16.20 -19.33 -46.08
C VAL A 65 -14.81 -19.92 -45.89
N LEU A 66 -14.03 -19.95 -46.97
CA LEU A 66 -12.62 -20.34 -46.95
C LEU A 66 -11.77 -19.08 -46.76
N VAL A 67 -11.05 -18.98 -45.65
CA VAL A 67 -10.22 -17.80 -45.31
C VAL A 67 -8.75 -18.18 -45.35
N CYS A 68 -8.00 -17.65 -46.32
CA CYS A 68 -6.57 -17.92 -46.47
C CYS A 68 -5.79 -16.64 -46.19
N VAL A 69 -4.89 -16.65 -45.21
CA VAL A 69 -4.12 -15.46 -44.84
C VAL A 69 -2.63 -15.75 -44.90
N GLY A 70 -1.93 -15.01 -45.76
CA GLY A 70 -0.51 -15.21 -46.03
C GLY A 70 0.39 -14.20 -45.33
N GLY A 71 1.62 -14.61 -45.01
CA GLY A 71 2.71 -13.66 -44.80
C GLY A 71 2.98 -12.83 -46.07
N LYS A 72 3.66 -11.70 -45.91
CA LYS A 72 4.03 -10.77 -47.00
C LYS A 72 4.77 -11.46 -48.16
N GLU A 73 5.52 -12.50 -47.86
CA GLU A 73 6.27 -13.32 -48.81
C GLU A 73 5.41 -14.29 -49.66
N GLY A 74 4.10 -14.37 -49.42
CA GLY A 74 3.23 -15.43 -49.94
C GLY A 74 2.55 -15.24 -51.28
N GLU A 75 3.07 -14.40 -52.17
CA GLU A 75 2.38 -14.03 -53.41
C GLU A 75 2.11 -15.24 -54.32
N GLU A 76 3.05 -16.19 -54.45
CA GLU A 76 2.88 -17.38 -55.30
C GLU A 76 1.82 -18.32 -54.72
N ALA A 77 1.83 -18.52 -53.39
CA ALA A 77 0.81 -19.30 -52.69
C ALA A 77 -0.58 -18.65 -52.79
N LEU A 78 -0.68 -17.31 -52.70
CA LEU A 78 -1.95 -16.59 -52.89
C LEU A 78 -2.51 -16.78 -54.30
N GLN A 79 -1.65 -16.78 -55.33
CA GLN A 79 -2.07 -17.06 -56.69
C GLN A 79 -2.62 -18.48 -56.85
N ALA A 80 -1.97 -19.47 -56.22
CA ALA A 80 -2.46 -20.84 -56.20
C ALA A 80 -3.85 -20.94 -55.52
N VAL A 81 -4.06 -20.26 -54.40
CA VAL A 81 -5.37 -20.19 -53.71
C VAL A 81 -6.44 -19.58 -54.62
N ARG A 82 -6.13 -18.49 -55.33
CA ARG A 82 -7.09 -17.80 -56.24
C ARG A 82 -7.50 -18.65 -57.44
N GLN A 83 -6.71 -19.65 -57.82
CA GLN A 83 -7.01 -20.56 -58.93
C GLN A 83 -7.92 -21.73 -58.53
N VAL A 84 -8.18 -21.92 -57.23
CA VAL A 84 -9.03 -23.01 -56.73
C VAL A 84 -10.49 -22.80 -57.14
N LEU A 85 -11.08 -23.79 -57.80
CA LEU A 85 -12.48 -23.75 -58.26
C LEU A 85 -13.47 -23.89 -57.10
N LEU A 86 -14.16 -22.80 -56.77
CA LEU A 86 -15.24 -22.79 -55.78
C LEU A 86 -16.61 -23.14 -56.40
N ARG A 87 -17.48 -23.80 -55.62
CA ARG A 87 -18.91 -23.90 -55.96
C ARG A 87 -19.66 -22.63 -55.51
N GLN A 88 -20.80 -22.34 -56.14
CA GLN A 88 -21.59 -21.11 -55.89
C GLN A 88 -21.95 -20.85 -54.41
N THR A 89 -21.99 -21.89 -53.56
CA THR A 89 -22.37 -21.80 -52.15
C THR A 89 -21.19 -21.52 -51.20
N ILE A 90 -19.94 -21.55 -51.68
CA ILE A 90 -18.74 -21.33 -50.87
C ILE A 90 -18.10 -20.01 -51.32
N ARG A 91 -17.84 -19.11 -50.36
CA ARG A 91 -17.08 -17.87 -50.60
C ARG A 91 -15.63 -18.08 -50.16
N HIS A 92 -14.69 -17.29 -50.71
CA HIS A 92 -13.35 -17.17 -50.15
C HIS A 92 -13.06 -15.73 -49.73
N ILE A 93 -12.15 -15.57 -48.77
CA ILE A 93 -11.43 -14.33 -48.47
C ILE A 93 -9.95 -14.71 -48.45
N ALA A 94 -9.12 -14.10 -49.30
CA ALA A 94 -7.71 -14.44 -49.39
C ALA A 94 -6.82 -13.21 -49.59
N PHE A 95 -5.87 -12.98 -48.68
CA PHE A 95 -5.01 -11.80 -48.65
C PHE A 95 -3.66 -12.06 -47.97
N LEU A 96 -2.72 -11.14 -48.17
CA LEU A 96 -1.43 -11.13 -47.46
C LEU A 96 -1.41 -10.02 -46.42
N MET A 97 -0.67 -10.25 -45.34
CA MET A 97 -0.31 -9.20 -44.39
C MET A 97 0.56 -8.13 -45.09
N LYS A 98 0.26 -6.85 -44.84
CA LYS A 98 0.86 -5.73 -45.60
C LYS A 98 2.26 -5.36 -45.11
N ASP A 99 2.56 -5.61 -43.85
CA ASP A 99 3.82 -5.27 -43.21
C ASP A 99 4.60 -6.52 -42.76
N GLU A 100 5.92 -6.40 -42.75
CA GLU A 100 6.84 -7.47 -42.35
C GLU A 100 6.79 -7.73 -40.84
N LEU A 101 6.48 -6.71 -40.04
CA LEU A 101 6.29 -6.82 -38.60
C LEU A 101 5.14 -7.78 -38.22
N VAL A 102 4.17 -7.97 -39.11
CA VAL A 102 2.99 -8.82 -38.85
C VAL A 102 2.91 -10.01 -39.82
N SER A 103 4.05 -10.45 -40.37
CA SER A 103 4.13 -11.51 -41.40
C SER A 103 4.11 -12.95 -40.86
N GLY A 104 3.97 -13.15 -39.55
CA GLY A 104 4.03 -14.48 -38.90
C GLY A 104 2.69 -15.21 -38.76
N ARG A 105 2.74 -16.54 -38.55
CA ARG A 105 1.56 -17.40 -38.31
C ARG A 105 0.64 -16.87 -37.22
N VAL A 106 1.19 -16.31 -36.15
CA VAL A 106 0.44 -15.73 -35.03
C VAL A 106 -0.56 -14.70 -35.53
N TRP A 107 -0.10 -13.78 -36.39
CA TRP A 107 -0.91 -12.72 -36.96
C TRP A 107 -1.89 -13.25 -38.02
N SER A 108 -1.47 -14.19 -38.86
CA SER A 108 -2.38 -14.82 -39.84
C SER A 108 -3.54 -15.54 -39.15
N VAL A 109 -3.28 -16.28 -38.06
CA VAL A 109 -4.32 -16.96 -37.28
C VAL A 109 -5.22 -15.94 -36.59
N LYS A 110 -4.65 -14.87 -36.00
CA LYS A 110 -5.44 -13.78 -35.41
C LYS A 110 -6.37 -13.14 -36.46
N ALA A 111 -5.86 -12.86 -37.65
CA ALA A 111 -6.61 -12.29 -38.75
C ALA A 111 -7.76 -13.20 -39.23
N ILE A 112 -7.50 -14.52 -39.32
CA ILE A 112 -8.53 -15.53 -39.59
C ILE A 112 -9.61 -15.50 -38.51
N MET A 113 -9.23 -15.41 -37.24
CA MET A 113 -10.17 -15.33 -36.12
C MET A 113 -11.00 -14.05 -36.15
N GLU A 114 -10.42 -12.90 -36.52
CA GLU A 114 -11.14 -11.63 -36.69
C GLU A 114 -12.20 -11.72 -37.79
N VAL A 115 -11.85 -12.31 -38.93
CA VAL A 115 -12.79 -12.57 -40.02
C VAL A 115 -13.89 -13.55 -39.57
N ALA A 116 -13.55 -14.63 -38.87
CA ALA A 116 -14.52 -15.58 -38.34
C ALA A 116 -15.45 -14.94 -37.30
N ASN A 117 -14.94 -14.07 -36.44
CA ASN A 117 -15.72 -13.33 -35.46
C ASN A 117 -16.71 -12.37 -36.13
N ARG A 118 -16.25 -11.64 -37.16
CA ARG A 118 -17.11 -10.75 -37.98
C ARG A 118 -18.26 -11.50 -38.64
N LEU A 119 -18.00 -12.72 -39.11
CA LEU A 119 -19.00 -13.60 -39.74
C LEU A 119 -19.85 -14.39 -38.74
N HIS A 120 -19.53 -14.31 -37.44
CA HIS A 120 -20.15 -15.08 -36.36
C HIS A 120 -20.10 -16.61 -36.57
N ALA A 121 -19.00 -17.10 -37.13
CA ALA A 121 -18.87 -18.49 -37.58
C ALA A 121 -18.03 -19.36 -36.63
N ASP A 122 -18.32 -20.66 -36.60
CA ASP A 122 -17.40 -21.65 -36.03
C ASP A 122 -16.18 -21.81 -36.94
N LEU A 123 -15.01 -22.02 -36.35
CA LEU A 123 -13.73 -22.00 -37.05
C LEU A 123 -13.06 -23.38 -37.03
N THR A 124 -12.51 -23.78 -38.18
CA THR A 124 -11.46 -24.82 -38.22
C THR A 124 -10.21 -24.30 -38.87
N LEU A 125 -9.06 -24.57 -38.27
CA LEU A 125 -7.74 -24.19 -38.77
C LEU A 125 -7.05 -25.40 -39.40
N PHE A 126 -6.37 -25.17 -40.53
CA PHE A 126 -5.56 -26.16 -41.23
C PHE A 126 -4.21 -25.58 -41.65
N GLU A 127 -3.20 -26.43 -41.89
CA GLU A 127 -1.90 -26.00 -42.41
C GLU A 127 -1.87 -26.02 -43.94
N ALA A 128 -1.05 -25.16 -44.54
CA ALA A 128 -0.90 -25.03 -45.98
C ALA A 128 -0.04 -26.12 -46.66
N ASP A 129 0.75 -26.88 -45.89
CA ASP A 129 1.72 -27.88 -46.37
C ASP A 129 1.25 -29.34 -46.24
N LEU A 130 -0.03 -29.55 -45.93
CA LEU A 130 -0.60 -30.88 -45.72
C LEU A 130 -0.66 -31.68 -47.03
N LYS A 131 -0.22 -32.94 -46.97
CA LYS A 131 -0.24 -33.88 -48.10
C LYS A 131 -1.22 -35.03 -47.84
N SER A 132 -1.59 -35.71 -48.92
CA SER A 132 -2.45 -36.90 -48.90
C SER A 132 -1.82 -38.03 -49.71
N ARG A 133 -1.97 -39.28 -49.28
CA ARG A 133 -1.63 -40.47 -50.07
C ARG A 133 -2.80 -41.46 -50.04
N ASP A 134 -3.13 -42.06 -51.17
CA ASP A 134 -4.15 -43.12 -51.23
C ASP A 134 -3.50 -44.47 -50.95
N VAL A 135 -3.97 -45.15 -49.91
CA VAL A 135 -3.54 -46.51 -49.55
C VAL A 135 -4.75 -47.42 -49.53
N LYS A 136 -4.90 -48.23 -50.59
CA LYS A 136 -5.96 -49.25 -50.71
C LYS A 136 -7.38 -48.67 -50.52
N GLY A 137 -7.62 -47.44 -50.97
CA GLY A 137 -8.94 -46.79 -50.89
C GLY A 137 -9.22 -46.06 -49.57
N ASP A 138 -8.25 -46.00 -48.65
CA ASP A 138 -8.27 -45.07 -47.50
C ASP A 138 -7.20 -43.99 -47.73
N ILE A 139 -7.57 -42.74 -47.46
CA ILE A 139 -6.67 -41.60 -47.59
C ILE A 139 -5.90 -41.46 -46.28
N GLU A 140 -4.58 -41.61 -46.36
CA GLU A 140 -3.67 -41.22 -45.29
C GLU A 140 -3.19 -39.77 -45.51
N GLY A 141 -2.99 -39.03 -44.42
CA GLY A 141 -2.79 -37.58 -44.49
C GLY A 141 -4.11 -36.82 -44.64
N LEU A 142 -4.08 -35.64 -45.25
CA LEU A 142 -5.25 -34.76 -45.35
C LEU A 142 -6.40 -35.45 -46.10
N ALA A 143 -7.49 -35.72 -45.40
CA ALA A 143 -8.69 -36.35 -45.94
C ALA A 143 -9.92 -35.45 -45.72
N PRO A 144 -10.94 -35.48 -46.61
CA PRO A 144 -12.15 -34.68 -46.44
C PRO A 144 -12.83 -34.87 -45.07
N GLU A 145 -12.74 -36.06 -44.48
CA GLU A 145 -13.32 -36.38 -43.18
C GLU A 145 -12.74 -35.55 -42.03
N TRP A 146 -11.53 -34.98 -42.17
CA TRP A 146 -10.90 -34.17 -41.12
C TRP A 146 -11.75 -32.94 -40.75
N VAL A 147 -12.31 -32.27 -41.75
CA VAL A 147 -13.22 -31.11 -41.54
C VAL A 147 -14.43 -31.52 -40.71
N ARG A 148 -15.06 -32.65 -41.07
CA ARG A 148 -16.19 -33.19 -40.31
C ARG A 148 -15.79 -33.58 -38.89
N ARG A 149 -14.64 -34.20 -38.70
CA ARG A 149 -14.17 -34.66 -37.37
C ARG A 149 -13.85 -33.51 -36.41
N LEU A 150 -13.49 -32.34 -36.92
CA LEU A 150 -13.25 -31.13 -36.14
C LEU A 150 -14.54 -30.33 -35.87
N LEU A 151 -15.46 -30.22 -36.84
CA LEU A 151 -16.69 -29.43 -36.70
C LEU A 151 -17.85 -30.20 -36.06
N PHE A 152 -17.87 -31.53 -36.14
CA PHE A 152 -18.95 -32.34 -35.57
C PHE A 152 -19.06 -32.17 -34.04
N PRO A 153 -17.98 -32.27 -33.24
CA PRO A 153 -18.09 -32.08 -31.80
C PRO A 153 -18.57 -30.67 -31.40
N ILE A 154 -18.21 -29.65 -32.18
CA ILE A 154 -18.67 -28.27 -31.96
C ILE A 154 -20.17 -28.16 -32.21
N SER A 155 -20.60 -28.54 -33.42
CA SER A 155 -21.99 -28.35 -33.87
C SER A 155 -23.01 -29.32 -33.26
N LYS A 156 -22.58 -30.47 -32.75
CA LYS A 156 -23.48 -31.52 -32.21
C LYS A 156 -23.33 -31.77 -30.72
N GLU A 157 -22.13 -31.63 -30.16
CA GLU A 157 -21.85 -31.92 -28.75
C GLU A 157 -21.56 -30.64 -27.94
N ALA A 158 -21.70 -29.46 -28.57
CA ALA A 158 -21.45 -28.16 -27.96
C ALA A 158 -20.05 -28.04 -27.31
N MET A 159 -19.05 -28.62 -27.99
CA MET A 159 -17.65 -28.44 -27.62
C MET A 159 -17.16 -27.07 -28.08
N ASP A 160 -16.32 -26.43 -27.26
CA ASP A 160 -15.73 -25.12 -27.56
C ASP A 160 -14.38 -25.25 -28.29
N LEU A 161 -13.58 -26.26 -27.92
CA LEU A 161 -12.28 -26.55 -28.55
C LEU A 161 -12.15 -28.03 -28.89
N VAL A 162 -11.78 -28.32 -30.14
CA VAL A 162 -11.50 -29.67 -30.63
C VAL A 162 -10.04 -29.77 -31.03
N ILE A 163 -9.30 -30.58 -30.29
CA ILE A 163 -7.86 -30.78 -30.47
C ILE A 163 -7.64 -32.06 -31.28
N PRO A 164 -6.87 -32.04 -32.38
CA PRO A 164 -6.65 -33.25 -33.15
C PRO A 164 -5.61 -34.16 -32.49
N ARG A 165 -5.87 -35.46 -32.54
CA ARG A 165 -4.98 -36.52 -32.10
C ARG A 165 -4.46 -37.28 -33.31
N PHE A 166 -3.16 -37.15 -33.56
CA PHE A 166 -2.46 -37.84 -34.64
C PHE A 166 -1.72 -39.09 -34.13
N ASN A 167 -1.60 -40.11 -34.98
CA ASN A 167 -0.64 -41.18 -34.80
C ASN A 167 0.74 -40.63 -35.17
N ARG A 168 1.55 -40.26 -34.17
CA ARG A 168 2.92 -39.75 -34.34
C ARG A 168 3.95 -40.80 -33.94
N HIS A 169 5.13 -40.70 -34.53
CA HIS A 169 6.27 -41.47 -34.05
C HIS A 169 6.64 -40.97 -32.65
N TYR A 170 7.00 -41.85 -31.72
CA TYR A 170 7.25 -41.49 -30.33
C TYR A 170 8.48 -40.59 -30.13
N LEU A 171 9.40 -40.56 -31.09
CA LEU A 171 10.54 -39.64 -31.13
C LEU A 171 10.22 -38.29 -31.80
N ASP A 172 9.02 -38.14 -32.35
CA ASP A 172 8.56 -36.86 -32.89
C ASP A 172 8.08 -35.94 -31.75
N ALA A 173 8.22 -34.62 -31.92
CA ALA A 173 7.75 -33.60 -30.96
C ALA A 173 8.16 -33.79 -29.47
N PRO A 174 9.47 -33.89 -29.15
CA PRO A 174 9.96 -34.17 -27.79
C PRO A 174 9.51 -33.14 -26.73
N GLY A 175 9.44 -31.85 -27.07
CA GLY A 175 8.97 -30.81 -26.15
C GLY A 175 7.52 -30.98 -25.73
N SER A 176 6.68 -31.53 -26.61
CA SER A 176 5.28 -31.79 -26.31
C SER A 176 5.11 -32.94 -25.32
N HIS A 177 5.89 -34.01 -25.51
CA HIS A 177 5.89 -35.19 -24.65
C HIS A 177 6.49 -34.94 -23.28
N HIS A 178 7.59 -34.20 -23.19
CA HIS A 178 8.36 -34.10 -21.95
C HIS A 178 8.11 -32.83 -21.14
N LEU A 179 7.55 -31.77 -21.74
CA LEU A 179 7.33 -30.49 -21.07
C LEU A 179 5.87 -30.07 -21.09
N VAL A 180 5.27 -29.93 -22.27
CA VAL A 180 3.93 -29.34 -22.41
C VAL A 180 2.85 -30.24 -21.78
N ARG A 181 2.82 -31.53 -22.13
CA ARG A 181 1.84 -32.48 -21.56
C ARG A 181 1.95 -32.57 -20.02
N PRO A 182 3.14 -32.75 -19.42
CA PRO A 182 3.29 -32.77 -17.97
C PRO A 182 2.86 -31.48 -17.25
N LEU A 183 3.20 -30.30 -17.81
CA LEU A 183 2.83 -29.02 -17.20
C LEU A 183 1.33 -28.73 -17.32
N LEU A 184 0.69 -29.05 -18.45
CA LEU A 184 -0.77 -28.94 -18.56
C LEU A 184 -1.49 -29.86 -17.57
N ALA A 185 -0.98 -31.09 -17.38
CA ALA A 185 -1.58 -32.03 -16.45
C ALA A 185 -1.39 -31.62 -14.98
N SER A 186 -0.23 -31.07 -14.63
CA SER A 186 0.09 -30.70 -13.24
C SER A 186 -0.38 -29.31 -12.84
N ILE A 187 -0.14 -28.28 -13.64
CA ILE A 187 -0.53 -26.90 -13.33
C ILE A 187 -2.00 -26.65 -13.66
N PHE A 188 -2.43 -27.07 -14.85
CA PHE A 188 -3.77 -26.77 -15.38
C PHE A 188 -4.77 -27.92 -15.20
N ASN A 189 -4.38 -28.99 -14.51
CA ASN A 189 -5.21 -30.16 -14.25
C ASN A 189 -5.80 -30.79 -15.54
N LEU A 190 -5.13 -30.66 -16.68
CA LEU A 190 -5.62 -31.11 -18.00
C LEU A 190 -4.73 -32.21 -18.58
N LYS A 191 -5.26 -33.44 -18.69
CA LYS A 191 -4.59 -34.53 -19.42
C LYS A 191 -5.04 -34.58 -20.88
N VAL A 192 -4.13 -34.18 -21.77
CA VAL A 192 -4.27 -34.22 -23.24
C VAL A 192 -3.12 -35.01 -23.87
N ALA A 193 -3.41 -35.70 -24.97
CA ALA A 193 -2.46 -36.50 -25.74
C ALA A 193 -2.07 -35.85 -27.07
N GLY A 194 -2.97 -35.11 -27.72
CA GLY A 194 -2.73 -34.46 -29.02
C GLY A 194 -2.23 -33.02 -28.85
N LEU A 195 -0.93 -32.77 -29.07
CA LEU A 195 -0.33 -31.42 -28.99
C LEU A 195 1.01 -31.32 -29.74
N PRO A 196 1.43 -30.08 -30.11
CA PRO A 196 0.73 -29.09 -30.91
C PRO A 196 0.75 -29.48 -32.40
N SER A 197 -0.22 -29.01 -33.17
CA SER A 197 -0.46 -29.53 -34.53
C SER A 197 -0.94 -28.50 -35.55
N SER A 198 -1.08 -27.24 -35.15
CA SER A 198 -1.61 -26.10 -35.89
C SER A 198 -3.01 -26.25 -36.50
N ILE A 199 -3.61 -27.42 -36.34
CA ILE A 199 -4.95 -27.80 -36.75
C ILE A 199 -5.82 -27.82 -35.50
N LEU A 200 -6.96 -27.12 -35.52
CA LEU A 200 -7.88 -26.97 -34.39
C LEU A 200 -9.31 -26.77 -34.89
N GLY A 201 -10.29 -27.18 -34.08
CA GLY A 201 -11.68 -26.72 -34.20
C GLY A 201 -12.02 -25.79 -33.04
N VAL A 202 -12.62 -24.64 -33.30
CA VAL A 202 -12.91 -23.60 -32.30
C VAL A 202 -14.34 -23.10 -32.49
N SER A 203 -15.14 -23.08 -31.43
CA SER A 203 -16.49 -22.51 -31.47
C SER A 203 -16.43 -20.99 -31.64
N SER A 204 -17.44 -20.42 -32.30
CA SER A 204 -17.60 -18.96 -32.43
C SER A 204 -17.53 -18.21 -31.09
N LYS A 205 -18.00 -18.84 -30.00
CA LYS A 205 -17.90 -18.32 -28.63
C LYS A 205 -16.44 -18.21 -28.18
N LEU A 206 -15.64 -19.26 -28.37
CA LEU A 206 -14.25 -19.28 -27.92
C LEU A 206 -13.35 -18.41 -28.80
N VAL A 207 -13.66 -18.25 -30.10
CA VAL A 207 -13.00 -17.29 -30.99
C VAL A 207 -13.06 -15.86 -30.40
N ARG A 208 -14.23 -15.42 -29.93
CA ARG A 208 -14.38 -14.11 -29.28
C ARG A 208 -13.50 -13.99 -28.03
N ALA A 209 -13.55 -15.00 -27.17
CA ALA A 209 -12.76 -15.01 -25.93
C ALA A 209 -11.24 -14.97 -26.18
N TYR A 210 -10.76 -15.52 -27.32
CA TYR A 210 -9.36 -15.37 -27.72
C TYR A 210 -9.02 -13.96 -28.21
N LEU A 211 -9.89 -13.34 -29.01
CA LEU A 211 -9.67 -11.99 -29.52
C LEU A 211 -9.73 -10.91 -28.43
N ASP A 212 -10.58 -11.09 -27.42
CA ASP A 212 -10.71 -10.19 -26.27
C ASP A 212 -9.47 -10.21 -25.35
N ASN A 213 -8.53 -11.14 -25.55
CA ASN A 213 -7.32 -11.25 -24.75
C ASN A 213 -6.06 -10.92 -25.59
N PRO A 214 -5.45 -9.74 -25.37
CA PRO A 214 -4.30 -9.30 -26.16
C PRO A 214 -3.04 -10.16 -25.90
N ASP A 215 -2.91 -10.76 -24.71
CA ASP A 215 -1.69 -11.48 -24.27
C ASP A 215 -1.42 -12.78 -25.02
N ILE A 216 -2.39 -13.28 -25.79
CA ILE A 216 -2.22 -14.46 -26.66
C ILE A 216 -1.30 -14.12 -27.85
N TRP A 217 -1.36 -12.88 -28.32
CA TRP A 217 -0.86 -12.47 -29.63
C TRP A 217 0.51 -11.80 -29.51
N SER A 218 1.58 -12.60 -29.58
CA SER A 218 2.96 -12.11 -29.52
C SER A 218 3.88 -12.88 -30.47
N ASP A 219 4.78 -12.17 -31.15
CA ASP A 219 5.80 -12.79 -32.00
C ASP A 219 6.82 -13.61 -31.21
N GLN A 220 7.01 -13.32 -29.91
CA GLN A 220 7.97 -14.07 -29.08
C GLN A 220 7.53 -15.51 -28.83
N VAL A 221 6.21 -15.76 -28.78
CA VAL A 221 5.62 -17.10 -28.66
C VAL A 221 5.94 -17.94 -29.91
N GLY A 222 6.03 -17.29 -31.07
CA GLY A 222 6.35 -17.91 -32.35
C GLY A 222 5.31 -18.96 -32.81
N GLU A 223 5.62 -19.61 -33.93
CA GLU A 223 4.73 -20.58 -34.59
C GLU A 223 4.38 -21.80 -33.72
N HIS A 224 5.34 -22.31 -32.96
CA HIS A 224 5.21 -23.55 -32.20
C HIS A 224 4.66 -23.35 -30.78
N GLY A 225 4.54 -22.09 -30.33
CA GLY A 225 3.98 -21.75 -29.03
C GLY A 225 2.50 -21.37 -29.04
N LEU A 226 1.97 -20.90 -30.18
CA LEU A 226 0.61 -20.34 -30.26
C LEU A 226 -0.47 -21.33 -29.81
N ASP A 227 -0.39 -22.58 -30.27
CA ASP A 227 -1.39 -23.61 -29.93
C ASP A 227 -1.46 -23.84 -28.41
N ILE A 228 -0.31 -23.81 -27.73
CA ILE A 228 -0.21 -23.97 -26.28
C ILE A 228 -0.91 -22.82 -25.56
N ARG A 229 -0.69 -21.58 -26.03
CA ARG A 229 -1.35 -20.38 -25.49
C ARG A 229 -2.87 -20.46 -25.63
N LEU A 230 -3.37 -20.86 -26.81
CA LEU A 230 -4.80 -21.04 -27.06
C LEU A 230 -5.41 -22.08 -26.12
N ILE A 231 -4.75 -23.23 -25.94
CA ILE A 231 -5.23 -24.29 -25.05
C ILE A 231 -5.25 -23.85 -23.58
N ILE A 232 -4.18 -23.21 -23.10
CA ILE A 232 -4.13 -22.68 -21.73
C ILE A 232 -5.25 -21.65 -21.53
N LYS A 233 -5.47 -20.77 -22.52
CA LYS A 233 -6.57 -19.81 -22.45
C LYS A 233 -7.94 -20.48 -22.44
N ALA A 234 -8.14 -21.54 -23.23
CA ALA A 234 -9.38 -22.31 -23.21
C ALA A 234 -9.65 -22.94 -21.83
N VAL A 235 -8.63 -23.52 -21.20
CA VAL A 235 -8.73 -24.11 -19.85
C VAL A 235 -9.12 -23.05 -18.82
N THR A 236 -8.36 -21.95 -18.77
CA THR A 236 -8.58 -20.86 -17.81
C THR A 236 -9.91 -20.14 -18.03
N SER A 237 -10.51 -20.27 -19.22
CA SER A 237 -11.85 -19.76 -19.55
C SER A 237 -12.95 -20.81 -19.34
N ALA A 238 -12.64 -21.96 -18.73
CA ALA A 238 -13.54 -23.08 -18.48
C ALA A 238 -14.26 -23.59 -19.76
N ALA A 239 -13.57 -23.57 -20.89
CA ALA A 239 -14.10 -24.04 -22.18
C ALA A 239 -14.29 -25.56 -22.17
N LYS A 240 -15.33 -26.04 -22.88
CA LYS A 240 -15.52 -27.48 -23.09
C LYS A 240 -14.59 -27.98 -24.18
N MET A 241 -13.73 -28.94 -23.86
CA MET A 241 -12.70 -29.42 -24.77
C MET A 241 -12.83 -30.91 -25.05
N CYS A 242 -12.41 -31.33 -26.24
CA CYS A 242 -12.28 -32.73 -26.59
C CYS A 242 -11.15 -32.97 -27.60
N GLU A 243 -10.76 -34.23 -27.75
CA GLU A 243 -9.82 -34.72 -28.75
C GLU A 243 -10.56 -35.38 -29.92
N THR A 244 -9.99 -35.35 -31.12
CA THR A 244 -10.52 -36.12 -32.26
C THR A 244 -9.40 -36.84 -33.01
N SER A 245 -9.57 -38.14 -33.27
CA SER A 245 -8.53 -38.92 -33.97
C SER A 245 -8.51 -38.58 -35.46
N LEU A 246 -7.37 -38.15 -36.03
CA LEU A 246 -7.25 -37.80 -37.46
C LEU A 246 -6.38 -38.77 -38.29
N GLY A 247 -5.66 -39.69 -37.65
CA GLY A 247 -4.73 -40.61 -38.33
C GLY A 247 -3.32 -40.05 -38.36
N VAL A 248 -2.57 -40.21 -39.46
CA VAL A 248 -1.21 -39.68 -39.61
C VAL A 248 -1.20 -38.30 -40.25
N LYS A 249 -0.27 -37.44 -39.83
CA LYS A 249 0.00 -36.15 -40.45
C LYS A 249 1.20 -36.31 -41.40
N ILE A 250 1.03 -35.94 -42.67
CA ILE A 250 2.09 -36.00 -43.69
C ILE A 250 2.41 -34.57 -44.12
N ASN A 251 3.61 -34.08 -43.81
CA ASN A 251 4.05 -32.71 -44.08
C ASN A 251 5.52 -32.64 -44.56
N GLY A 252 6.00 -31.42 -44.87
CA GLY A 252 7.19 -31.19 -45.72
C GLY A 252 8.57 -31.11 -45.06
N GLY A 253 8.72 -31.35 -43.75
CA GLY A 253 10.03 -31.33 -43.07
C GLY A 253 9.93 -31.24 -41.54
N HIS A 254 11.04 -31.52 -40.85
CA HIS A 254 11.16 -31.35 -39.40
C HIS A 254 11.85 -30.02 -39.07
N PRO A 255 11.23 -29.13 -38.25
CA PRO A 255 11.84 -27.85 -37.86
C PRO A 255 13.07 -28.05 -36.96
N ASP A 256 13.88 -27.00 -36.80
CA ASP A 256 15.00 -27.01 -35.87
C ASP A 256 14.53 -27.18 -34.41
N SER A 257 15.03 -28.25 -33.77
CA SER A 257 14.68 -28.66 -32.42
C SER A 257 14.82 -27.55 -31.36
N GLU A 258 15.86 -26.70 -31.44
CA GLU A 258 16.12 -25.68 -30.42
C GLU A 258 15.12 -24.53 -30.52
N THR A 259 14.78 -24.11 -31.74
CA THR A 259 13.75 -23.10 -32.00
C THR A 259 12.40 -23.55 -31.45
N VAL A 260 12.04 -24.82 -31.65
CA VAL A 260 10.81 -25.42 -31.11
C VAL A 260 10.81 -25.42 -29.58
N TRP A 261 11.90 -25.88 -28.96
CA TRP A 261 12.04 -25.88 -27.50
C TRP A 261 11.84 -24.48 -26.92
N ARG A 262 12.54 -23.49 -27.47
CA ARG A 262 12.45 -22.09 -27.02
C ARG A 262 11.01 -21.57 -27.01
N GLN A 263 10.31 -21.75 -28.13
CA GLN A 263 8.94 -21.28 -28.30
C GLN A 263 7.95 -22.01 -27.37
N GLN A 264 8.09 -23.33 -27.23
CA GLN A 264 7.21 -24.12 -26.37
C GLN A 264 7.42 -23.83 -24.87
N ILE A 265 8.68 -23.72 -24.41
CA ILE A 265 9.00 -23.36 -23.02
C ILE A 265 8.40 -22.00 -22.70
N ARG A 266 8.67 -21.01 -23.56
CA ARG A 266 8.13 -19.65 -23.38
C ARG A 266 6.61 -19.66 -23.30
N ALA A 267 5.94 -20.33 -24.23
CA ALA A 267 4.48 -20.38 -24.29
C ALA A 267 3.86 -20.98 -23.03
N VAL A 268 4.41 -22.07 -22.51
CA VAL A 268 3.87 -22.73 -21.30
C VAL A 268 4.24 -21.99 -20.01
N PHE A 269 5.43 -21.39 -19.94
CA PHE A 269 5.84 -20.62 -18.76
C PHE A 269 5.07 -19.30 -18.65
N GLU A 270 4.92 -18.56 -19.76
CA GLU A 270 4.06 -17.37 -19.80
C GLU A 270 2.60 -17.75 -19.59
N GLY A 271 2.13 -18.86 -20.18
CA GLY A 271 0.78 -19.37 -19.90
C GLY A 271 0.55 -19.68 -18.43
N THR A 272 1.54 -20.24 -17.74
CA THR A 272 1.49 -20.49 -16.31
C THR A 272 1.39 -19.19 -15.52
N LEU A 273 2.19 -18.18 -15.86
CA LEU A 273 2.13 -16.87 -15.21
C LEU A 273 0.76 -16.20 -15.39
N ASP A 274 0.23 -16.21 -16.61
CA ASP A 274 -1.05 -15.54 -16.90
C ASP A 274 -2.25 -16.29 -16.31
N GLY A 275 -2.15 -17.61 -16.17
CA GLY A 275 -3.20 -18.45 -15.58
C GLY A 275 -3.16 -18.53 -14.05
N LYS A 276 -2.27 -17.78 -13.39
CA LYS A 276 -1.96 -17.90 -11.96
C LYS A 276 -3.17 -17.92 -11.04
N GLU A 277 -4.00 -16.88 -11.10
CA GLU A 277 -5.17 -16.76 -10.23
C GLU A 277 -6.12 -17.96 -10.39
N TRP A 278 -6.20 -18.48 -11.62
CA TRP A 278 -7.05 -19.62 -11.91
C TRP A 278 -6.50 -20.92 -11.30
N TRP A 279 -5.24 -21.28 -11.58
CA TRP A 279 -4.70 -22.57 -11.12
C TRP A 279 -4.37 -22.62 -9.63
N GLN A 280 -4.10 -21.48 -8.98
CA GLN A 280 -3.90 -21.42 -7.51
C GLN A 280 -5.19 -21.79 -6.74
N GLN A 281 -6.35 -21.57 -7.36
CA GLN A 281 -7.65 -21.89 -6.76
C GLN A 281 -8.13 -23.32 -7.09
N GLN A 282 -7.45 -24.04 -7.98
CA GLN A 282 -7.84 -25.39 -8.36
C GLN A 282 -7.22 -26.43 -7.42
N GLY A 283 -7.99 -27.47 -7.09
CA GLY A 283 -7.50 -28.61 -6.31
C GLY A 283 -6.55 -29.54 -7.09
N ASP A 284 -6.32 -30.74 -6.56
CA ASP A 284 -5.38 -31.72 -7.13
C ASP A 284 -6.00 -32.67 -8.16
N ILE A 285 -7.30 -32.51 -8.45
CA ILE A 285 -8.01 -33.42 -9.36
C ILE A 285 -7.65 -33.07 -10.81
N VAL A 286 -6.98 -34.01 -11.48
CA VAL A 286 -6.61 -33.92 -12.89
C VAL A 286 -7.68 -34.58 -13.77
N HIS A 287 -8.16 -33.87 -14.79
CA HIS A 287 -9.26 -34.30 -15.64
C HIS A 287 -8.75 -34.88 -16.97
N PRO A 288 -9.12 -36.12 -17.34
CA PRO A 288 -8.96 -36.61 -18.69
C PRO A 288 -10.02 -35.99 -19.60
N ILE A 289 -9.69 -35.85 -20.88
CA ILE A 289 -10.51 -35.13 -21.84
C ILE A 289 -11.13 -36.12 -22.86
N ALA A 290 -12.37 -35.88 -23.30
CA ALA A 290 -13.11 -36.85 -24.12
C ALA A 290 -12.48 -37.01 -25.51
N ILE A 291 -12.49 -38.23 -26.07
CA ILE A 291 -11.94 -38.52 -27.41
C ILE A 291 -13.07 -38.92 -28.36
N PHE A 292 -13.15 -38.26 -29.51
CA PHE A 292 -14.11 -38.50 -30.58
C PHE A 292 -13.47 -39.19 -31.79
N GLY A 293 -14.28 -40.00 -32.46
CA GLY A 293 -13.92 -40.69 -33.70
C GLY A 293 -13.06 -41.94 -33.50
N GLU A 294 -13.12 -42.84 -34.47
CA GLU A 294 -12.34 -44.07 -34.48
C GLU A 294 -10.86 -43.78 -34.80
N ARG A 295 -9.95 -44.43 -34.05
CA ARG A 295 -8.51 -44.38 -34.29
C ARG A 295 -8.20 -45.11 -35.60
N LYS A 296 -7.62 -44.41 -36.57
CA LYS A 296 -7.16 -45.01 -37.83
C LYS A 296 -5.91 -45.87 -37.59
N ASN A 297 -5.76 -46.95 -38.37
CA ASN A 297 -4.59 -47.84 -38.32
C ASN A 297 -3.41 -47.35 -39.19
N HIS A 298 -3.36 -46.05 -39.50
CA HIS A 298 -2.27 -45.45 -40.28
C HIS A 298 -1.01 -45.34 -39.43
N TRP A 299 0.14 -45.63 -40.03
CA TRP A 299 1.42 -45.61 -39.33
C TRP A 299 2.30 -44.45 -39.80
N PRO A 300 2.88 -43.65 -38.89
CA PRO A 300 3.77 -42.55 -39.26
C PRO A 300 5.07 -43.07 -39.88
N GLU A 301 5.78 -42.21 -40.60
CA GLU A 301 7.14 -42.51 -41.05
C GLU A 301 8.09 -42.68 -39.86
N GLU A 302 9.14 -43.50 -40.02
CA GLU A 302 10.13 -43.72 -38.96
C GLU A 302 10.96 -42.45 -38.76
N VAL A 303 11.04 -41.98 -37.51
CA VAL A 303 11.85 -40.81 -37.13
C VAL A 303 13.09 -41.30 -36.40
N THR A 304 14.27 -40.84 -36.83
CA THR A 304 15.54 -41.14 -36.18
C THR A 304 16.07 -39.90 -35.46
N THR A 305 16.62 -40.08 -34.25
CA THR A 305 17.29 -39.02 -33.48
C THR A 305 18.78 -39.29 -33.42
N ASN A 306 19.57 -38.28 -33.06
CA ASN A 306 21.00 -38.42 -32.79
C ASN A 306 21.29 -38.10 -31.32
N PRO A 307 21.18 -39.10 -30.42
CA PRO A 307 21.42 -38.90 -28.99
C PRO A 307 22.83 -38.37 -28.69
N ILE A 308 23.83 -38.73 -29.49
CA ILE A 308 25.21 -38.28 -29.29
C ILE A 308 25.30 -36.76 -29.45
N LYS A 309 24.71 -36.22 -30.53
CA LYS A 309 24.66 -34.77 -30.78
C LYS A 309 23.93 -34.01 -29.67
N GLN A 310 22.85 -34.58 -29.14
CA GLN A 310 22.08 -33.99 -28.03
C GLN A 310 22.89 -33.96 -26.72
N ILE A 311 23.65 -35.03 -26.46
CA ILE A 311 24.57 -35.12 -25.31
C ILE A 311 25.70 -34.09 -25.42
N GLU A 312 26.26 -33.90 -26.62
CA GLU A 312 27.29 -32.87 -26.88
C GLU A 312 26.77 -31.47 -26.59
N ARG A 313 25.59 -31.11 -27.12
CA ARG A 313 24.93 -29.83 -26.86
C ARG A 313 24.66 -29.60 -25.38
N TYR A 314 24.21 -30.63 -24.66
CA TYR A 314 24.04 -30.55 -23.21
C TYR A 314 25.36 -30.27 -22.50
N LYS A 315 26.43 -31.00 -22.84
CA LYS A 315 27.75 -30.84 -22.22
C LYS A 315 28.34 -29.45 -22.46
N GLU A 316 28.17 -28.90 -23.66
CA GLU A 316 28.60 -27.54 -24.01
C GLU A 316 27.81 -26.50 -23.22
N GLY A 317 26.47 -26.54 -23.30
CA GLY A 317 25.62 -25.57 -22.59
C GLY A 317 25.71 -25.68 -21.07
N PHE A 318 25.93 -26.87 -20.52
CA PHE A 318 26.12 -27.02 -19.07
C PHE A 318 27.36 -26.24 -18.59
N ASN A 319 28.45 -26.24 -19.34
CA ASN A 319 29.66 -25.50 -18.97
C ASN A 319 29.45 -23.98 -19.07
N GLU A 320 28.63 -23.53 -20.02
CA GLU A 320 28.28 -22.11 -20.17
C GLU A 320 27.42 -21.59 -19.02
N PHE A 321 26.41 -22.37 -18.60
CA PHE A 321 25.39 -21.92 -17.65
C PHE A 321 25.55 -22.49 -16.22
N GLU A 322 26.65 -23.19 -15.90
CA GLU A 322 26.86 -23.79 -14.58
C GLU A 322 26.75 -22.77 -13.44
N GLY A 323 27.26 -21.54 -13.65
CA GLY A 323 27.17 -20.46 -12.67
C GLY A 323 25.71 -20.08 -12.36
N LEU A 324 24.86 -20.00 -13.39
CA LEU A 324 23.45 -19.68 -13.24
C LEU A 324 22.69 -20.83 -12.56
N TYR A 325 22.99 -22.09 -12.90
CA TYR A 325 22.39 -23.26 -12.25
C TYR A 325 22.68 -23.32 -10.75
N GLN A 326 23.87 -22.90 -10.31
CA GLN A 326 24.25 -22.87 -8.89
C GLN A 326 23.41 -21.92 -8.05
N GLU A 327 22.79 -20.91 -8.67
CA GLU A 327 22.05 -19.91 -7.93
C GLU A 327 20.67 -20.37 -7.49
N PHE A 328 19.98 -21.18 -8.31
CA PHE A 328 18.58 -21.52 -8.06
C PHE A 328 18.24 -23.01 -8.07
N LEU A 329 19.08 -23.89 -8.64
CA LEU A 329 18.82 -25.34 -8.59
C LEU A 329 19.18 -25.91 -7.22
N SER A 330 18.47 -26.95 -6.80
CA SER A 330 18.80 -27.69 -5.58
C SER A 330 20.21 -28.29 -5.65
N ARG A 331 20.88 -28.41 -4.49
CA ARG A 331 22.22 -29.04 -4.42
C ARG A 331 22.21 -30.48 -4.96
N GLU A 332 21.09 -31.17 -4.79
CA GLU A 332 20.90 -32.52 -5.30
C GLU A 332 20.72 -32.52 -6.82
N ALA A 333 19.83 -31.68 -7.36
CA ALA A 333 19.62 -31.57 -8.81
C ALA A 333 20.91 -31.20 -9.54
N LEU A 334 21.66 -30.22 -9.03
CA LEU A 334 22.95 -29.82 -9.60
C LEU A 334 23.99 -30.95 -9.53
N ARG A 335 24.02 -31.71 -8.42
CA ARG A 335 24.90 -32.88 -8.29
C ARG A 335 24.58 -33.95 -9.33
N GLU A 336 23.31 -34.26 -9.55
CA GLU A 336 22.89 -35.25 -10.54
C GLU A 336 23.15 -34.78 -11.98
N LEU A 337 22.93 -33.49 -12.29
CA LEU A 337 23.31 -32.93 -13.60
C LEU A 337 24.83 -33.01 -13.82
N ARG A 338 25.66 -32.70 -12.81
CA ARG A 338 27.12 -32.87 -12.92
C ARG A 338 27.54 -34.32 -13.19
N LYS A 339 26.87 -35.29 -12.56
CA LYS A 339 27.09 -36.71 -12.83
C LYS A 339 26.69 -37.07 -14.26
N LEU A 340 25.53 -36.60 -14.72
CA LEU A 340 25.05 -36.83 -16.08
C LEU A 340 26.00 -36.24 -17.13
N ARG A 341 26.56 -35.04 -16.88
CA ARG A 341 27.61 -34.47 -17.74
C ARG A 341 28.84 -35.37 -17.86
N GLY A 342 29.21 -36.04 -16.76
CA GLY A 342 30.36 -36.93 -16.69
C GLY A 342 30.11 -38.35 -17.21
N SER A 343 28.87 -38.72 -17.55
CA SER A 343 28.54 -40.10 -17.92
C SER A 343 28.91 -40.43 -19.37
N ASP A 344 29.11 -41.73 -19.61
CA ASP A 344 29.24 -42.28 -20.97
C ASP A 344 27.92 -42.13 -21.74
N PRO A 345 27.95 -41.87 -23.07
CA PRO A 345 26.74 -41.81 -23.89
C PRO A 345 25.83 -43.04 -23.82
N HIS A 346 26.35 -44.24 -23.55
CA HIS A 346 25.56 -45.47 -23.46
C HIS A 346 24.79 -45.60 -22.13
N ASP A 347 25.30 -44.98 -21.07
CA ASP A 347 24.69 -44.98 -19.73
C ASP A 347 23.98 -43.64 -19.41
N PHE A 348 23.69 -42.84 -20.44
CA PHE A 348 23.08 -41.51 -20.29
C PHE A 348 21.59 -41.65 -19.90
N ARG A 349 21.30 -41.45 -18.60
CA ARG A 349 20.00 -41.69 -17.97
C ARG A 349 19.63 -40.54 -17.03
N CYS A 350 18.39 -40.05 -17.13
CA CYS A 350 17.84 -39.03 -16.23
C CYS A 350 16.46 -39.47 -15.74
N SER A 351 16.28 -39.58 -14.43
CA SER A 351 14.98 -39.92 -13.85
C SER A 351 13.92 -38.85 -14.17
N ALA A 352 12.66 -39.26 -14.29
CA ALA A 352 11.52 -38.36 -14.37
C ALA A 352 11.43 -37.38 -13.19
N GLY A 353 11.77 -37.83 -11.97
CA GLY A 353 11.73 -36.99 -10.76
C GLY A 353 12.71 -35.83 -10.82
N LEU A 354 13.94 -36.09 -11.23
CA LEU A 354 14.94 -35.04 -11.45
C LEU A 354 14.50 -34.04 -12.54
N TRP A 355 13.92 -34.54 -13.64
CA TRP A 355 13.42 -33.68 -14.71
C TRP A 355 12.27 -32.77 -14.27
N ALA A 356 11.32 -33.32 -13.51
CA ALA A 356 10.20 -32.55 -12.94
C ALA A 356 10.69 -31.46 -11.97
N GLU A 357 11.63 -31.80 -11.08
CA GLU A 357 12.24 -30.85 -10.13
C GLU A 357 12.92 -29.69 -10.86
N ILE A 358 13.80 -29.98 -11.81
CA ILE A 358 14.50 -28.96 -12.59
C ILE A 358 13.50 -28.09 -13.35
N THR A 359 12.49 -28.69 -13.97
CA THR A 359 11.49 -27.94 -14.74
C THR A 359 10.74 -26.95 -13.85
N TYR A 360 10.34 -27.35 -12.63
CA TYR A 360 9.71 -26.43 -11.69
C TYR A 360 10.66 -25.36 -11.15
N ASP A 361 11.94 -25.68 -10.93
CA ASP A 361 12.95 -24.69 -10.56
C ASP A 361 13.11 -23.60 -11.64
N PHE A 362 13.17 -24.01 -12.91
CA PHE A 362 13.23 -23.08 -14.04
C PHE A 362 11.94 -22.28 -14.20
N LEU A 363 10.78 -22.90 -14.00
CA LEU A 363 9.49 -22.21 -14.06
C LEU A 363 9.37 -21.14 -12.96
N LEU A 364 9.70 -21.47 -11.70
CA LEU A 364 9.71 -20.52 -10.58
C LEU A 364 10.66 -19.35 -10.87
N THR A 365 11.86 -19.65 -11.35
CA THR A 365 12.87 -18.63 -11.67
C THR A 365 12.39 -17.75 -12.83
N TYR A 366 11.83 -18.34 -13.88
CA TYR A 366 11.28 -17.58 -15.01
C TYR A 366 10.15 -16.63 -14.63
N CYS A 367 9.28 -17.07 -13.71
CA CYS A 367 8.09 -16.32 -13.32
C CYS A 367 8.35 -15.25 -12.25
N LEU A 368 9.24 -15.52 -11.28
CA LEU A 368 9.35 -14.72 -10.05
C LEU A 368 10.72 -14.07 -9.84
N GLU A 369 11.78 -14.49 -10.56
CA GLU A 369 13.12 -13.89 -10.41
C GLU A 369 13.28 -12.68 -11.35
N GLN A 370 13.73 -11.55 -10.80
CA GLN A 370 13.94 -10.32 -11.57
C GLN A 370 15.41 -10.08 -11.92
N LYS A 371 16.35 -10.82 -11.29
CA LYS A 371 17.79 -10.68 -11.52
C LYS A 371 18.21 -11.01 -12.96
N TYR A 372 17.47 -11.88 -13.64
CA TYR A 372 17.81 -12.38 -14.99
C TYR A 372 16.74 -12.05 -16.01
N THR A 373 17.16 -11.81 -17.25
CA THR A 373 16.18 -11.71 -18.34
C THR A 373 15.57 -13.09 -18.61
N LYS A 374 14.30 -13.10 -19.04
CA LYS A 374 13.60 -14.32 -19.46
C LYS A 374 14.41 -15.12 -20.49
N ASP A 375 15.07 -14.43 -21.43
CA ASP A 375 15.91 -15.09 -22.44
C ASP A 375 17.17 -15.73 -21.86
N ASN A 376 17.79 -15.16 -20.81
CA ASN A 376 18.91 -15.83 -20.13
C ASN A 376 18.46 -17.16 -19.52
N ILE A 377 17.29 -17.19 -18.89
CA ILE A 377 16.73 -18.39 -18.26
C ILE A 377 16.38 -19.44 -19.33
N LEU A 378 15.76 -19.02 -20.44
CA LEU A 378 15.44 -19.91 -21.56
C LEU A 378 16.70 -20.52 -22.19
N ASN A 379 17.72 -19.70 -22.46
CA ASN A 379 19.00 -20.16 -23.02
C ASN A 379 19.67 -21.20 -22.11
N ALA A 380 19.56 -21.02 -20.80
CA ALA A 380 20.10 -21.94 -19.82
C ALA A 380 19.29 -23.25 -19.70
N PHE A 381 17.99 -23.24 -20.01
CA PHE A 381 17.14 -24.43 -19.91
C PHE A 381 17.26 -25.37 -21.13
N ILE A 382 17.41 -24.81 -22.34
CA ILE A 382 17.44 -25.56 -23.61
C ILE A 382 18.51 -26.69 -23.63
N PRO A 383 19.75 -26.51 -23.12
CA PRO A 383 20.73 -27.59 -23.03
C PRO A 383 20.24 -28.78 -22.19
N ILE A 384 19.50 -28.53 -21.10
CA ILE A 384 18.93 -29.57 -20.25
C ILE A 384 17.79 -30.30 -20.98
N CYS A 385 17.00 -29.58 -21.79
CA CYS A 385 16.00 -30.20 -22.66
C CYS A 385 16.63 -31.18 -23.67
N ASN A 386 17.77 -30.83 -24.27
CA ASN A 386 18.53 -31.75 -25.14
C ASN A 386 18.97 -33.00 -24.36
N ALA A 387 19.41 -32.85 -23.11
CA ALA A 387 19.75 -34.00 -22.26
C ALA A 387 18.55 -34.91 -22.02
N ARG A 388 17.36 -34.35 -21.75
CA ARG A 388 16.14 -35.13 -21.53
C ARG A 388 15.76 -35.94 -22.78
N GLU A 389 15.87 -35.34 -23.95
CA GLU A 389 15.61 -36.00 -25.23
C GLU A 389 16.56 -37.18 -25.47
N ALA A 390 17.86 -36.99 -25.22
CA ALA A 390 18.85 -38.07 -25.33
C ALA A 390 18.58 -39.21 -24.34
N CYS A 391 18.22 -38.88 -23.09
CA CYS A 391 17.86 -39.87 -22.08
C CYS A 391 16.66 -40.72 -22.52
N PHE A 392 15.63 -40.07 -23.07
CA PHE A 392 14.44 -40.76 -23.55
C PHE A 392 14.75 -41.72 -24.72
N ALA A 393 15.53 -41.26 -25.71
CA ALA A 393 15.95 -42.11 -26.82
C ALA A 393 16.74 -43.35 -26.32
N GLN A 394 17.63 -43.16 -25.35
CA GLN A 394 18.41 -44.24 -24.76
C GLN A 394 17.56 -45.19 -23.89
N GLU A 395 16.53 -44.69 -23.19
CA GLU A 395 15.58 -45.49 -22.39
C GLU A 395 14.78 -46.43 -23.31
N LEU A 396 14.43 -45.97 -24.51
CA LEU A 396 13.70 -46.75 -25.51
C LEU A 396 14.60 -47.73 -26.28
N GLY A 397 15.86 -47.37 -26.58
CA GLY A 397 16.78 -48.20 -27.37
C GLY A 397 16.92 -49.63 -26.85
N GLY A 398 17.12 -49.80 -25.54
CA GLY A 398 17.24 -51.14 -24.93
C GLY A 398 15.94 -51.96 -24.95
N SER A 399 14.78 -51.32 -25.11
CA SER A 399 13.49 -52.00 -25.30
C SER A 399 13.25 -52.33 -26.77
N LYS A 400 13.67 -51.45 -27.69
CA LYS A 400 13.60 -51.66 -29.15
C LYS A 400 14.39 -52.90 -29.55
N GLU A 401 15.64 -53.03 -29.11
CA GLU A 401 16.46 -54.22 -29.41
C GLU A 401 15.79 -55.54 -28.99
N ARG A 402 15.24 -55.60 -27.77
CA ARG A 402 14.56 -56.80 -27.25
C ARG A 402 13.27 -57.12 -28.02
N LEU A 403 12.47 -56.11 -28.34
CA LEU A 403 11.21 -56.27 -29.06
C LEU A 403 11.41 -56.59 -30.54
N SER A 404 12.40 -55.98 -31.19
CA SER A 404 12.76 -56.27 -32.58
C SER A 404 13.23 -57.72 -32.77
N VAL A 405 13.83 -58.35 -31.75
CA VAL A 405 14.17 -59.78 -31.76
C VAL A 405 12.96 -60.66 -31.48
N ALA A 406 12.11 -60.28 -30.52
CA ALA A 406 10.99 -61.13 -30.06
C ALA A 406 9.75 -61.09 -30.96
N TYR A 407 9.45 -59.95 -31.59
CA TYR A 407 8.26 -59.76 -32.43
C TYR A 407 8.50 -58.78 -33.59
N PRO A 408 9.28 -59.18 -34.62
CA PRO A 408 9.73 -58.26 -35.68
C PRO A 408 8.57 -57.56 -36.42
N GLU A 409 7.47 -58.27 -36.68
CA GLU A 409 6.33 -57.76 -37.47
C GLU A 409 5.45 -56.73 -36.73
N GLY A 410 5.57 -56.61 -35.40
CA GLY A 410 4.82 -55.61 -34.62
C GLY A 410 5.63 -54.92 -33.52
N ALA A 411 6.96 -54.98 -33.60
CA ALA A 411 7.87 -54.35 -32.66
C ALA A 411 7.59 -52.84 -32.54
N GLU A 412 7.39 -52.16 -33.66
CA GLU A 412 7.12 -50.71 -33.66
C GLU A 412 5.77 -50.33 -33.01
N TYR A 413 4.74 -51.18 -33.17
CA TYR A 413 3.46 -50.97 -32.49
C TYR A 413 3.59 -51.07 -30.96
N LEU A 414 4.32 -52.09 -30.49
CA LEU A 414 4.61 -52.26 -29.07
C LEU A 414 5.52 -51.14 -28.56
N MET A 415 6.49 -50.69 -29.35
CA MET A 415 7.37 -49.57 -28.99
C MET A 415 6.61 -48.27 -28.77
N ALA A 416 5.63 -47.95 -29.61
CA ALA A 416 4.78 -46.78 -29.39
C ALA A 416 4.01 -46.86 -28.05
N SER A 417 3.59 -48.07 -27.65
CA SER A 417 2.92 -48.28 -26.35
C SER A 417 3.89 -48.14 -25.17
N VAL A 418 5.12 -48.65 -25.31
CA VAL A 418 6.19 -48.48 -24.31
C VAL A 418 6.55 -47.01 -24.14
N ALA A 419 6.70 -46.28 -25.24
CA ALA A 419 7.01 -44.87 -25.20
C ALA A 419 5.91 -44.03 -24.53
N GLU A 420 4.64 -44.29 -24.86
CA GLU A 420 3.50 -43.63 -24.21
C GLU A 420 3.47 -43.92 -22.70
N TRP A 421 3.81 -45.15 -22.28
CA TRP A 421 3.95 -45.47 -20.87
C TRP A 421 5.04 -44.65 -20.18
N VAL A 422 6.22 -44.49 -20.80
CA VAL A 422 7.30 -43.64 -20.25
C VAL A 422 6.87 -42.17 -20.16
N ILE A 423 6.14 -41.67 -21.16
CA ILE A 423 5.61 -40.30 -21.16
C ILE A 423 4.58 -40.10 -20.03
N GLU A 424 3.72 -41.09 -19.78
CA GLU A 424 2.74 -41.03 -18.71
C GLU A 424 3.41 -41.08 -17.33
N GLN A 425 4.43 -41.94 -17.14
CA GLN A 425 5.22 -41.96 -15.90
C GLN A 425 5.91 -40.62 -15.63
N ASN A 426 6.41 -39.96 -16.68
CA ASN A 426 6.95 -38.61 -16.57
C ASN A 426 5.88 -37.60 -16.14
N THR A 427 4.68 -37.69 -16.70
CA THR A 427 3.54 -36.83 -16.37
C THR A 427 3.07 -37.01 -14.92
N GLU A 428 3.01 -38.26 -14.44
CA GLU A 428 2.63 -38.58 -13.06
C GLU A 428 3.57 -37.95 -12.03
N GLU A 429 4.87 -37.90 -12.33
CA GLU A 429 5.86 -37.33 -11.42
C GLU A 429 5.77 -35.80 -11.30
N PHE A 430 5.35 -35.10 -12.36
CA PHE A 430 5.00 -33.67 -12.28
C PHE A 430 3.78 -33.45 -11.38
N ILE A 431 2.70 -34.21 -11.60
CA ILE A 431 1.48 -34.12 -10.78
C ILE A 431 1.79 -34.35 -9.30
N LYS A 432 2.61 -35.37 -9.00
CA LYS A 432 3.03 -35.69 -7.63
C LYS A 432 3.80 -34.54 -6.94
N ARG A 433 4.57 -33.76 -7.70
CA ARG A 433 5.41 -32.67 -7.17
C ARG A 433 4.74 -31.30 -7.17
N LYS A 434 3.54 -31.17 -7.75
CA LYS A 434 2.75 -29.92 -7.75
C LYS A 434 2.61 -29.31 -6.35
N PRO A 435 2.28 -30.04 -5.27
CA PRO A 435 2.10 -29.42 -3.95
C PRO A 435 3.36 -28.70 -3.45
N ASP A 436 4.54 -29.30 -3.61
CA ASP A 436 5.82 -28.69 -3.23
C ASP A 436 6.12 -27.44 -4.07
N PHE A 437 5.78 -27.47 -5.37
CA PHE A 437 5.89 -26.29 -6.24
C PHE A 437 4.98 -25.14 -5.76
N LEU A 438 3.73 -25.42 -5.37
CA LEU A 438 2.80 -24.40 -4.89
C LEU A 438 3.26 -23.74 -3.60
N VAL A 439 3.81 -24.50 -2.66
CA VAL A 439 4.41 -23.96 -1.42
C VAL A 439 5.56 -23.01 -1.76
N ARG A 440 6.51 -23.46 -2.59
CA ARG A 440 7.66 -22.66 -3.00
C ARG A 440 7.27 -21.42 -3.81
N TRP A 441 6.21 -21.51 -4.61
CA TRP A 441 5.63 -20.36 -5.29
C TRP A 441 5.12 -19.34 -4.28
N SER A 442 4.31 -19.78 -3.31
CA SER A 442 3.76 -18.91 -2.27
C SER A 442 4.85 -18.24 -1.44
N GLU A 443 5.89 -18.96 -1.03
CA GLU A 443 7.02 -18.39 -0.26
C GLU A 443 7.76 -17.32 -1.06
N LYS A 444 8.00 -17.56 -2.36
CA LYS A 444 8.66 -16.58 -3.25
C LYS A 444 7.76 -15.38 -3.55
N GLU A 445 6.45 -15.59 -3.67
CA GLU A 445 5.48 -14.54 -3.90
C GLU A 445 5.26 -13.68 -2.64
N GLU A 446 5.19 -14.31 -1.47
CA GLU A 446 5.15 -13.63 -0.19
C GLU A 446 6.38 -12.74 -0.07
N ALA A 447 7.58 -13.21 -0.46
CA ALA A 447 8.79 -12.39 -0.55
C ALA A 447 8.72 -11.21 -1.56
N LEU A 448 7.65 -11.11 -2.37
CA LEU A 448 7.34 -9.99 -3.28
C LEU A 448 6.21 -9.06 -2.78
N GLU A 449 5.47 -9.38 -1.71
CA GLU A 449 4.52 -8.48 -1.03
C GLU A 449 5.13 -7.10 -0.65
N PRO A 450 4.30 -6.02 -0.51
CA PRO A 450 4.81 -4.67 -0.33
C PRO A 450 5.67 -4.54 0.93
N LEU A 451 6.88 -4.01 0.74
CA LEU A 451 7.93 -3.93 1.78
C LEU A 451 7.58 -3.03 2.97
N LEU A 452 6.53 -2.21 2.84
CA LEU A 452 6.18 -1.14 3.78
C LEU A 452 4.67 -1.11 4.07
N PRO A 453 4.27 -0.89 5.34
CA PRO A 453 2.87 -0.72 5.70
C PRO A 453 2.30 0.58 5.13
N ARG A 454 1.04 0.54 4.68
CA ARG A 454 0.32 1.71 4.14
C ARG A 454 -0.47 2.41 5.25
N VAL A 455 0.20 3.29 5.97
CA VAL A 455 -0.42 4.11 7.02
C VAL A 455 -0.29 5.60 6.73
N THR A 456 -1.06 6.39 7.45
CA THR A 456 -0.97 7.85 7.47
C THR A 456 -0.73 8.34 8.90
N TYR A 457 -0.08 9.49 9.03
CA TYR A 457 0.13 10.21 10.29
C TYR A 457 -0.54 11.57 10.18
N ARG A 458 -1.37 11.93 11.16
CA ARG A 458 -1.97 13.26 11.23
C ARG A 458 -2.00 13.81 12.63
N GLU A 459 -1.91 15.12 12.71
CA GLU A 459 -1.89 15.84 13.97
C GLU A 459 -2.91 16.98 13.90
N PHE A 460 -3.89 16.97 14.81
CA PHE A 460 -4.80 18.11 15.02
C PHE A 460 -4.31 19.00 16.16
N ILE A 461 -3.69 18.37 17.17
CA ILE A 461 -3.20 19.02 18.38
C ILE A 461 -1.69 18.73 18.48
N PRO A 462 -0.85 19.75 18.67
CA PRO A 462 0.59 19.58 18.86
C PRO A 462 0.94 18.52 19.90
N GLY A 463 1.76 17.53 19.50
CA GLY A 463 2.23 16.43 20.33
C GLY A 463 1.26 15.25 20.48
N PHE A 464 0.15 15.21 19.73
CA PHE A 464 -0.84 14.12 19.79
C PHE A 464 -1.19 13.59 18.40
N PRO A 465 -0.38 12.68 17.84
CA PRO A 465 -0.64 12.12 16.52
C PRO A 465 -1.75 11.07 16.52
N LEU A 466 -2.45 11.02 15.40
CA LEU A 466 -3.38 9.99 15.01
C LEU A 466 -2.78 9.25 13.81
N ILE A 467 -2.45 7.98 14.02
CA ILE A 467 -1.94 7.09 12.98
C ILE A 467 -3.05 6.11 12.61
N ALA A 468 -3.33 5.97 11.32
CA ALA A 468 -4.40 5.14 10.79
C ALA A 468 -3.96 4.48 9.47
N PRO A 469 -4.62 3.40 9.02
CA PRO A 469 -4.41 2.87 7.68
C PRO A 469 -4.63 3.96 6.62
N LYS A 470 -3.82 3.99 5.57
CA LYS A 470 -3.94 5.01 4.50
C LYS A 470 -5.27 4.86 3.73
N GLU A 471 -5.71 3.62 3.60
CA GLU A 471 -6.94 3.21 2.95
C GLU A 471 -7.68 2.22 3.85
N LEU A 472 -9.00 2.39 3.98
CA LEU A 472 -9.89 1.43 4.62
C LEU A 472 -10.74 0.77 3.53
N ILE A 473 -10.95 -0.54 3.65
CA ILE A 473 -11.81 -1.30 2.72
C ILE A 473 -13.16 -1.51 3.41
N ALA A 474 -14.20 -0.90 2.86
CA ALA A 474 -15.56 -1.09 3.35
C ALA A 474 -16.06 -2.51 3.05
N PRO A 475 -17.07 -3.04 3.76
CA PRO A 475 -17.68 -4.34 3.44
C PRO A 475 -18.28 -4.45 2.03
N THR A 476 -18.43 -3.33 1.33
CA THR A 476 -18.88 -3.22 -0.06
C THR A 476 -17.73 -3.21 -1.08
N ASP A 477 -16.49 -3.49 -0.64
CA ASP A 477 -15.24 -3.39 -1.41
C ASP A 477 -14.89 -1.96 -1.89
N GLU A 478 -15.54 -0.94 -1.31
CA GLU A 478 -15.20 0.47 -1.56
C GLU A 478 -13.95 0.88 -0.77
N ILE A 479 -13.01 1.56 -1.44
CA ILE A 479 -11.76 2.05 -0.84
C ILE A 479 -11.96 3.48 -0.34
N VAL A 480 -11.77 3.68 0.96
CA VAL A 480 -11.89 4.97 1.63
C VAL A 480 -10.50 5.50 2.01
N SER A 481 -10.16 6.71 1.56
CA SER A 481 -8.92 7.38 1.96
C SER A 481 -9.07 8.10 3.30
N THR A 482 -8.30 7.70 4.30
CA THR A 482 -8.28 8.35 5.63
C THR A 482 -7.71 9.77 5.58
N ASP A 483 -6.80 10.04 4.63
CA ASP A 483 -6.26 11.38 4.37
C ASP A 483 -7.34 12.37 3.92
N ASN A 484 -8.28 11.92 3.09
CA ASN A 484 -9.39 12.76 2.65
C ASN A 484 -10.34 13.10 3.81
N ILE A 485 -10.54 12.16 4.75
CA ILE A 485 -11.32 12.39 5.97
C ILE A 485 -10.64 13.46 6.83
N TYR A 486 -9.33 13.34 7.08
CA TYR A 486 -8.57 14.35 7.82
C TYR A 486 -8.69 15.74 7.16
N LYS A 487 -8.44 15.83 5.85
CA LYS A 487 -8.55 17.10 5.10
C LYS A 487 -9.94 17.70 5.21
N GLY A 488 -10.99 16.87 5.16
CA GLY A 488 -12.37 17.28 5.34
C GLY A 488 -12.62 17.91 6.72
N ILE A 489 -12.13 17.27 7.80
CA ILE A 489 -12.27 17.79 9.17
C ILE A 489 -11.50 19.11 9.33
N LEU A 490 -10.23 19.16 8.90
CA LEU A 490 -9.40 20.35 9.02
C LEU A 490 -10.00 21.55 8.27
N GLN A 491 -10.56 21.33 7.07
CA GLN A 491 -11.22 22.39 6.31
C GLN A 491 -12.49 22.92 7.00
N ARG A 492 -13.26 22.04 7.67
CA ARG A 492 -14.40 22.47 8.49
C ARG A 492 -13.94 23.32 9.66
N TYR A 493 -12.91 22.87 10.40
CA TYR A 493 -12.38 23.60 11.55
C TYR A 493 -11.85 24.97 11.16
N ARG A 494 -11.13 25.05 10.05
CA ARG A 494 -10.63 26.32 9.51
C ARG A 494 -11.78 27.28 9.21
N LYS A 495 -12.81 26.83 8.51
CA LYS A 495 -13.98 27.65 8.18
C LYS A 495 -14.70 28.13 9.44
N GLU A 496 -14.97 27.23 10.37
CA GLU A 496 -15.64 27.56 11.64
C GLU A 496 -14.83 28.54 12.49
N PHE A 497 -13.50 28.40 12.46
CA PHE A 497 -12.59 29.32 13.12
C PHE A 497 -12.59 30.71 12.46
N GLU A 498 -12.50 30.78 11.13
CA GLU A 498 -12.62 32.04 10.38
C GLU A 498 -13.96 32.75 10.65
N ASP A 499 -15.06 31.98 10.70
CA ASP A 499 -16.39 32.49 11.05
C ASP A 499 -16.42 32.99 12.50
N PHE A 500 -15.79 32.29 13.44
CA PHE A 500 -15.68 32.71 14.84
C PHE A 500 -14.84 33.99 15.01
N LEU A 501 -13.73 34.13 14.28
CA LEU A 501 -12.92 35.35 14.30
C LEU A 501 -13.75 36.56 13.84
N ARG A 502 -14.46 36.43 12.72
CA ARG A 502 -15.26 37.50 12.13
C ARG A 502 -16.49 37.85 12.98
N ASP A 503 -17.25 36.82 13.39
CA ASP A 503 -18.57 37.02 13.99
C ASP A 503 -18.51 37.07 15.52
N GLY A 504 -17.65 36.28 16.16
CA GLY A 504 -17.48 36.23 17.61
C GLY A 504 -16.49 37.27 18.14
N LEU A 505 -15.26 37.26 17.63
CA LEU A 505 -14.20 38.17 18.11
C LEU A 505 -14.15 39.53 17.38
N LYS A 506 -14.88 39.68 16.27
CA LYS A 506 -14.89 40.88 15.43
C LYS A 506 -13.50 41.25 14.89
N LEU A 507 -12.70 40.25 14.56
CA LEU A 507 -11.34 40.39 14.03
C LEU A 507 -11.31 40.16 12.50
N PRO A 508 -10.39 40.84 11.78
CA PRO A 508 -10.13 40.53 10.37
C PRO A 508 -9.40 39.19 10.22
N PRO A 509 -9.44 38.55 9.02
CA PRO A 509 -8.72 37.31 8.75
C PRO A 509 -7.20 37.40 8.95
N GLU A 510 -6.62 38.60 8.80
CA GLU A 510 -5.19 38.88 8.92
C GLU A 510 -4.74 39.20 10.36
N ALA A 511 -5.61 39.02 11.35
CA ALA A 511 -5.28 39.28 12.75
C ALA A 511 -4.10 38.40 13.22
N THR A 512 -3.19 39.02 13.96
CA THR A 512 -2.04 38.32 14.55
C THR A 512 -2.49 37.35 15.65
N SER A 513 -1.68 36.32 15.92
CA SER A 513 -1.94 35.36 17.00
C SER A 513 -2.16 36.06 18.36
N ASP A 514 -1.34 37.06 18.68
CA ASP A 514 -1.47 37.89 19.89
C ASP A 514 -2.79 38.67 19.97
N GLU A 515 -3.28 39.21 18.86
CA GLU A 515 -4.57 39.90 18.80
C GLU A 515 -5.72 38.93 19.06
N ILE A 516 -5.68 37.74 18.44
CA ILE A 516 -6.70 36.71 18.62
C ILE A 516 -6.73 36.23 20.07
N VAL A 517 -5.56 35.92 20.65
CA VAL A 517 -5.42 35.48 22.05
C VAL A 517 -5.99 36.51 23.02
N ARG A 518 -5.70 37.79 22.78
CA ARG A 518 -6.22 38.89 23.60
C ARG A 518 -7.73 39.00 23.51
N SER A 519 -8.30 39.05 22.31
CA SER A 519 -9.75 39.16 22.10
C SER A 519 -10.52 37.97 22.66
N LEU A 520 -9.99 36.75 22.54
CA LEU A 520 -10.59 35.56 23.13
C LEU A 520 -10.63 35.64 24.67
N ARG A 521 -9.53 36.10 25.28
CA ARG A 521 -9.47 36.31 26.74
C ARG A 521 -10.44 37.40 27.19
N GLU A 522 -10.57 38.49 26.43
CA GLU A 522 -11.53 39.57 26.71
C GLU A 522 -12.97 39.08 26.62
N LEU A 523 -13.31 38.25 25.62
CA LEU A 523 -14.62 37.60 25.53
C LEU A 523 -14.91 36.73 26.78
N MET A 524 -13.94 35.93 27.22
CA MET A 524 -14.11 35.09 28.42
C MET A 524 -14.26 35.92 29.70
N LEU A 525 -13.51 37.02 29.84
CA LEU A 525 -13.63 37.94 30.98
C LEU A 525 -15.00 38.64 30.99
N ALA A 526 -15.52 39.02 29.83
CA ALA A 526 -16.86 39.59 29.70
C ALA A 526 -17.93 38.58 30.15
N VAL A 527 -17.84 37.33 29.69
CA VAL A 527 -18.75 36.26 30.12
C VAL A 527 -18.64 35.97 31.61
N GLU A 528 -17.43 35.88 32.15
CA GLU A 528 -17.20 35.65 33.59
C GLU A 528 -17.89 36.73 34.43
N LYS A 529 -17.70 38.00 34.05
CA LYS A 529 -18.31 39.15 34.72
C LYS A 529 -19.83 39.10 34.64
N ASP A 530 -20.38 39.02 33.43
CA ASP A 530 -21.84 39.05 33.21
C ASP A 530 -22.51 37.85 33.87
N THR A 531 -21.90 36.66 33.81
CA THR A 531 -22.38 35.46 34.49
C THR A 531 -22.39 35.67 36.00
N GLY A 532 -21.34 36.26 36.57
CA GLY A 532 -21.23 36.56 38.00
C GLY A 532 -22.24 37.61 38.47
N GLU A 533 -22.57 38.61 37.65
CA GLU A 533 -23.50 39.68 37.99
C GLU A 533 -24.97 39.31 37.77
N LEU A 534 -25.27 38.48 36.77
CA LEU A 534 -26.65 38.24 36.32
C LEU A 534 -27.19 36.84 36.66
N LEU A 535 -26.34 35.80 36.70
CA LEU A 535 -26.79 34.42 36.92
C LEU A 535 -26.26 33.81 38.23
N LEU A 536 -24.98 34.00 38.55
CA LEU A 536 -24.25 33.27 39.58
C LEU A 536 -23.73 34.21 40.69
N THR A 537 -24.62 34.99 41.30
CA THR A 537 -24.29 36.13 42.17
C THR A 537 -23.69 35.80 43.55
N GLY A 538 -23.69 34.53 43.99
CA GLY A 538 -23.19 34.15 45.32
C GLY A 538 -21.66 34.21 45.46
N ASP A 539 -21.12 34.57 46.63
CA ASP A 539 -19.67 34.56 46.87
C ASP A 539 -19.12 33.11 47.01
N LEU A 540 -18.30 32.69 46.04
CA LEU A 540 -17.71 31.34 46.01
C LEU A 540 -16.76 31.08 47.18
N SER A 541 -16.30 32.10 47.91
CA SER A 541 -15.46 31.91 49.10
C SER A 541 -16.24 31.47 50.33
N THR A 542 -17.58 31.51 50.29
CA THR A 542 -18.46 31.16 51.40
C THR A 542 -19.36 29.97 51.05
N VAL A 543 -19.69 29.13 52.02
CA VAL A 543 -20.61 28.00 51.81
C VAL A 543 -21.98 28.49 51.32
N HIS A 544 -22.54 29.53 51.94
CA HIS A 544 -23.83 30.09 51.52
C HIS A 544 -23.79 30.63 50.08
N GLY A 545 -22.73 31.34 49.71
CA GLY A 545 -22.60 31.85 48.34
C GLY A 545 -22.45 30.72 47.32
N THR A 546 -21.67 29.69 47.63
CA THR A 546 -21.56 28.48 46.79
C THR A 546 -22.87 27.71 46.68
N VAL A 547 -23.68 27.61 47.75
CA VAL A 547 -25.05 27.06 47.69
C VAL A 547 -25.92 27.82 46.71
N SER A 548 -25.85 29.16 46.74
CA SER A 548 -26.60 30.00 45.80
C SER A 548 -26.18 29.75 44.35
N VAL A 549 -24.87 29.65 44.09
CA VAL A 549 -24.32 29.38 42.75
C VAL A 549 -24.71 27.98 42.26
N ALA A 550 -24.53 26.95 43.10
CA ALA A 550 -24.90 25.58 42.77
C ALA A 550 -26.40 25.46 42.45
N ARG A 551 -27.25 26.08 43.27
CA ARG A 551 -28.69 26.10 43.02
C ARG A 551 -29.04 26.79 41.70
N ALA A 552 -28.42 27.93 41.41
CA ALA A 552 -28.63 28.63 40.15
C ALA A 552 -28.22 27.76 38.94
N ILE A 553 -27.09 27.04 39.03
CA ILE A 553 -26.67 26.12 37.97
C ILE A 553 -27.70 25.00 37.79
N PHE A 554 -28.13 24.31 38.86
CA PHE A 554 -29.13 23.24 38.75
C PHE A 554 -30.50 23.74 38.27
N GLN A 555 -30.88 24.98 38.59
CA GLN A 555 -32.14 25.56 38.12
C GLN A 555 -32.14 25.87 36.61
N ASN A 556 -31.00 26.30 36.08
CA ASN A 556 -30.89 26.75 34.69
C ASN A 556 -30.36 25.65 33.75
N MET A 557 -29.53 24.74 34.25
CA MET A 557 -28.97 23.65 33.44
C MET A 557 -29.95 22.48 33.35
N PRO A 558 -30.33 22.07 32.13
CA PRO A 558 -31.20 20.92 31.95
C PRO A 558 -30.50 19.65 32.47
N HIS A 559 -31.22 18.84 33.22
CA HIS A 559 -30.73 17.55 33.71
C HIS A 559 -31.89 16.61 34.03
N SER A 560 -31.58 15.32 34.06
CA SER A 560 -32.47 14.18 34.25
C SER A 560 -32.09 13.38 35.50
N ALA A 561 -32.93 12.42 35.87
CA ALA A 561 -32.60 11.48 36.93
C ALA A 561 -31.51 10.49 36.48
N THR A 562 -30.57 10.15 37.37
CA THR A 562 -29.53 9.13 37.13
C THR A 562 -29.93 7.78 37.72
N PHE A 563 -29.52 6.69 37.08
CA PHE A 563 -29.70 5.33 37.61
C PHE A 563 -28.62 5.06 38.67
N ALA A 564 -28.98 5.12 39.95
CA ALA A 564 -28.06 5.10 41.08
C ALA A 564 -28.53 4.18 42.22
N LEU A 565 -27.71 3.99 43.24
CA LEU A 565 -27.97 3.10 44.37
C LEU A 565 -29.14 3.63 45.21
N LYS A 566 -30.12 2.76 45.51
CA LYS A 566 -31.27 3.12 46.35
C LYS A 566 -30.83 3.55 47.76
N PRO A 567 -31.52 4.51 48.39
CA PRO A 567 -31.20 4.93 49.77
C PRO A 567 -31.19 3.81 50.78
N GLU A 568 -32.12 2.87 50.70
CA GLU A 568 -32.17 1.72 51.63
C GLU A 568 -31.03 0.71 51.42
N VAL A 569 -30.36 0.77 50.26
CA VAL A 569 -29.16 -0.04 49.98
C VAL A 569 -27.91 0.71 50.44
N ALA A 570 -27.84 2.03 50.20
CA ALA A 570 -26.77 2.89 50.70
C ALA A 570 -26.69 2.83 52.24
N ASP A 571 -27.84 2.87 52.91
CA ASP A 571 -27.94 2.76 54.37
C ASP A 571 -27.37 1.43 54.89
N ARG A 572 -27.81 0.29 54.33
CA ARG A 572 -27.27 -1.04 54.66
C ARG A 572 -25.77 -1.19 54.39
N LEU A 573 -25.25 -0.49 53.37
CA LEU A 573 -23.84 -0.48 53.04
C LEU A 573 -23.03 0.29 54.08
N LEU A 574 -23.55 1.44 54.52
CA LEU A 574 -22.97 2.28 55.58
C LEU A 574 -23.02 1.60 56.94
N GLU A 575 -24.10 0.90 57.29
CA GLU A 575 -24.19 0.10 58.53
C GLU A 575 -23.10 -0.98 58.60
N ARG A 576 -22.81 -1.63 57.47
CA ARG A 576 -21.77 -2.66 57.36
C ARG A 576 -20.36 -2.08 57.33
N ASN A 577 -20.21 -0.86 56.80
CA ASN A 577 -18.94 -0.17 56.63
C ASN A 577 -19.03 1.27 57.18
N PRO A 578 -19.14 1.45 58.51
CA PRO A 578 -19.37 2.75 59.10
C PRO A 578 -18.21 3.73 58.80
N PRO A 579 -18.49 4.98 58.38
CA PRO A 579 -17.49 5.95 57.98
C PRO A 579 -16.90 6.68 59.21
N LYS A 580 -15.79 6.15 59.73
CA LYS A 580 -15.21 6.59 61.01
C LYS A 580 -14.57 7.97 60.91
N ASN A 581 -13.92 8.29 59.79
CA ASN A 581 -13.32 9.60 59.59
C ASN A 581 -14.39 10.68 59.44
N LEU A 582 -15.52 10.34 58.81
CA LEU A 582 -16.66 11.24 58.69
C LEU A 582 -17.29 11.54 60.07
N PHE A 583 -17.42 10.52 60.94
CA PHE A 583 -17.87 10.71 62.32
C PHE A 583 -16.98 11.69 63.08
N ILE A 584 -15.65 11.49 63.03
CA ILE A 584 -14.68 12.36 63.70
C ILE A 584 -14.79 13.78 63.16
N ARG A 585 -14.90 13.94 61.84
CA ARG A 585 -14.92 15.25 61.16
C ARG A 585 -16.12 16.10 61.55
N PHE A 586 -17.31 15.49 61.65
CA PHE A 586 -18.54 16.19 62.02
C PHE A 586 -18.88 16.11 63.51
N GLY A 587 -18.03 15.50 64.34
CA GLY A 587 -18.29 15.32 65.76
C GLY A 587 -19.48 14.39 66.06
N ALA A 588 -19.82 13.51 65.11
CA ALA A 588 -20.86 12.50 65.25
C ALA A 588 -20.32 11.24 65.94
N THR A 589 -21.19 10.52 66.66
CA THR A 589 -20.87 9.26 67.34
C THR A 589 -21.53 8.04 66.70
N SER A 590 -22.53 8.26 65.85
CA SER A 590 -23.29 7.23 65.15
C SER A 590 -23.73 7.66 63.75
N LEU A 591 -24.25 6.74 62.94
CA LEU A 591 -24.90 7.07 61.66
C LEU A 591 -26.16 7.93 61.87
N ASP A 592 -26.90 7.72 62.97
CA ASP A 592 -28.11 8.48 63.29
C ASP A 592 -27.79 9.97 63.50
N ASP A 593 -26.65 10.28 64.14
CA ASP A 593 -26.18 11.66 64.36
C ASP A 593 -25.89 12.38 63.02
N LEU A 594 -25.34 11.67 62.03
CA LEU A 594 -25.19 12.21 60.67
C LEU A 594 -26.54 12.32 59.94
N GLY A 595 -27.45 11.38 60.21
CA GLY A 595 -28.81 11.30 59.68
C GLY A 595 -29.71 12.49 60.03
N GLU A 596 -29.37 13.27 61.05
CA GLU A 596 -30.08 14.52 61.39
C GLU A 596 -29.91 15.61 60.32
N LYS A 597 -28.78 15.59 59.59
CA LYS A 597 -28.41 16.59 58.58
C LYS A 597 -28.39 16.04 57.15
N TYR A 598 -28.10 14.74 56.99
CA TYR A 598 -27.80 14.12 55.69
C TYR A 598 -28.63 12.86 55.46
N GLY A 599 -29.06 12.62 54.21
CA GLY A 599 -29.65 11.33 53.83
C GLY A 599 -28.60 10.24 53.64
N PRO A 600 -28.99 8.95 53.55
CA PRO A 600 -28.05 7.84 53.37
C PRO A 600 -27.12 7.99 52.15
N ASN A 601 -27.63 8.49 51.03
CA ASN A 601 -26.84 8.75 49.83
C ASN A 601 -25.86 9.92 50.03
N ASP A 602 -26.24 10.95 50.78
CA ASP A 602 -25.35 12.08 51.09
C ASP A 602 -24.18 11.61 51.97
N ILE A 603 -24.49 10.81 53.00
CA ILE A 603 -23.49 10.20 53.89
C ILE A 603 -22.55 9.29 53.09
N LEU A 604 -23.08 8.48 52.17
CA LEU A 604 -22.26 7.63 51.30
C LEU A 604 -21.34 8.47 50.40
N ALA A 605 -21.85 9.55 49.79
CA ALA A 605 -21.05 10.44 48.95
C ALA A 605 -19.91 11.11 49.74
N LEU A 606 -20.19 11.60 50.96
CA LEU A 606 -19.18 12.24 51.83
C LEU A 606 -18.19 11.23 52.43
N ALA A 607 -18.64 10.01 52.72
CA ALA A 607 -17.77 8.92 53.16
C ALA A 607 -16.71 8.60 52.11
N CYS A 608 -17.10 8.56 50.82
CA CYS A 608 -16.17 8.32 49.71
C CYS A 608 -15.09 9.41 49.55
N LEU A 609 -15.24 10.56 50.22
CA LEU A 609 -14.29 11.68 50.17
C LEU A 609 -13.46 11.82 51.45
N SER A 610 -13.83 11.14 52.54
CA SER A 610 -13.19 11.28 53.86
C SER A 610 -12.53 10.00 54.36
N GLU A 611 -13.01 8.84 53.94
CA GLU A 611 -12.50 7.54 54.37
C GLU A 611 -11.26 7.10 53.58
N GLU A 612 -10.45 6.25 54.20
CA GLU A 612 -9.21 5.72 53.63
C GLU A 612 -9.46 4.71 52.49
N GLU A 613 -8.44 4.47 51.67
CA GLU A 613 -8.51 3.54 50.54
C GLU A 613 -8.99 2.14 50.94
N GLU A 614 -8.65 1.64 52.13
CA GLU A 614 -9.11 0.34 52.63
C GLU A 614 -10.63 0.31 52.86
N HIS A 615 -11.22 1.41 53.33
CA HIS A 615 -12.68 1.53 53.45
C HIS A 615 -13.34 1.53 52.08
N GLN A 616 -12.80 2.31 51.15
CA GLN A 616 -13.30 2.35 49.78
C GLN A 616 -13.21 0.96 49.12
N ALA A 617 -12.10 0.24 49.30
CA ALA A 617 -11.92 -1.12 48.79
C ALA A 617 -13.01 -2.08 49.29
N ARG A 618 -13.38 -2.02 50.57
CA ARG A 618 -14.49 -2.83 51.12
C ARG A 618 -15.83 -2.47 50.48
N VAL A 619 -16.07 -1.19 50.21
CA VAL A 619 -17.27 -0.74 49.48
C VAL A 619 -17.28 -1.29 48.05
N TRP A 620 -16.15 -1.19 47.32
CA TRP A 620 -15.99 -1.76 45.99
C TRP A 620 -16.27 -3.26 45.95
N ASP A 621 -15.65 -4.03 46.84
CA ASP A 621 -15.79 -5.49 46.91
C ASP A 621 -17.23 -5.91 47.21
N TRP A 622 -17.90 -5.16 48.10
CA TRP A 622 -19.30 -5.42 48.40
C TRP A 622 -20.17 -5.21 47.17
N ILE A 623 -20.02 -4.09 46.46
CA ILE A 623 -20.81 -3.81 45.26
C ILE A 623 -20.50 -4.86 44.17
N ALA A 624 -19.23 -5.18 43.92
CA ALA A 624 -18.83 -6.16 42.92
C ALA A 624 -19.50 -7.53 43.15
N GLY A 625 -19.47 -8.04 44.39
CA GLY A 625 -20.05 -9.35 44.72
C GLY A 625 -21.58 -9.36 44.88
N ASN A 626 -22.16 -8.28 45.39
CA ASN A 626 -23.52 -8.30 45.93
C ASN A 626 -24.51 -7.37 45.22
N ALA A 627 -24.05 -6.39 44.44
CA ALA A 627 -24.96 -5.51 43.72
C ALA A 627 -25.74 -6.27 42.65
N ARG A 628 -27.04 -5.95 42.54
CA ARG A 628 -27.98 -6.51 41.59
C ARG A 628 -28.79 -5.35 41.00
N PRO A 629 -29.37 -5.50 39.78
CA PRO A 629 -30.15 -4.44 39.15
C PRO A 629 -31.25 -3.84 40.03
N GLU A 630 -31.91 -4.66 40.86
CA GLU A 630 -32.96 -4.25 41.79
C GLU A 630 -32.49 -3.35 42.95
N HIS A 631 -31.19 -3.25 43.20
CA HIS A 631 -30.59 -2.36 44.18
C HIS A 631 -30.45 -0.92 43.67
N PHE A 632 -30.71 -0.68 42.38
CA PHE A 632 -30.59 0.62 41.72
C PHE A 632 -31.96 1.16 41.32
N THR A 633 -32.08 2.48 41.19
CA THR A 633 -33.29 3.17 40.72
C THR A 633 -32.94 4.54 40.13
N HIS A 634 -33.88 5.17 39.42
CA HIS A 634 -33.69 6.53 38.95
C HIS A 634 -33.88 7.52 40.11
N LEU A 635 -32.82 8.25 40.45
CA LEU A 635 -32.80 9.28 41.48
C LEU A 635 -32.54 10.65 40.85
N SER A 636 -33.16 11.70 41.39
CA SER A 636 -32.81 13.07 41.02
C SER A 636 -31.38 13.35 41.46
N ILE A 637 -30.60 13.96 40.56
CA ILE A 637 -29.24 14.41 40.86
C ILE A 637 -29.35 15.66 41.73
N GLU A 638 -28.75 15.63 42.91
CA GLU A 638 -28.82 16.75 43.86
C GLU A 638 -27.41 17.28 44.21
N PRO A 639 -27.25 18.61 44.33
CA PRO A 639 -26.00 19.21 44.78
C PRO A 639 -25.83 19.03 46.29
N LEU A 640 -24.64 18.62 46.71
CA LEU A 640 -24.23 18.53 48.11
C LEU A 640 -23.08 19.53 48.35
N VAL A 641 -23.38 20.67 48.96
CA VAL A 641 -22.42 21.76 49.13
C VAL A 641 -21.82 21.75 50.53
N GLU A 642 -20.49 21.67 50.63
CA GLU A 642 -19.76 21.59 51.90
C GLU A 642 -18.62 22.61 52.02
N SER A 643 -18.14 22.80 53.26
CA SER A 643 -17.06 23.73 53.55
C SER A 643 -15.69 23.22 53.12
N TYR A 644 -14.88 24.09 52.53
CA TYR A 644 -13.47 23.87 52.30
C TYR A 644 -12.73 23.47 53.58
N ASP A 645 -13.05 24.10 54.71
CA ASP A 645 -12.41 23.82 56.00
C ASP A 645 -12.72 22.41 56.50
N ASP A 646 -13.89 21.88 56.14
CA ASP A 646 -14.29 20.52 56.48
C ASP A 646 -13.58 19.52 55.56
N PHE A 647 -13.27 19.85 54.31
CA PHE A 647 -12.57 18.96 53.37
C PHE A 647 -11.40 19.62 52.63
N PRO A 648 -10.34 20.04 53.32
CA PRO A 648 -9.29 20.90 52.75
C PRO A 648 -8.40 20.20 51.72
N LEU A 649 -8.33 18.86 51.77
CA LEU A 649 -7.60 18.03 50.80
C LEU A 649 -8.26 17.99 49.41
N LEU A 650 -9.48 18.53 49.27
CA LEU A 650 -10.21 18.68 48.01
C LEU A 650 -9.98 20.08 47.35
N ASN A 651 -8.95 20.83 47.77
CA ASN A 651 -8.60 22.16 47.23
C ASN A 651 -8.32 22.17 45.71
N GLN A 652 -7.97 21.03 45.16
CA GLN A 652 -8.03 20.83 43.72
C GLN A 652 -9.46 20.38 43.48
N LEU A 653 -10.28 21.13 42.72
CA LEU A 653 -11.52 20.64 42.08
C LEU A 653 -11.19 19.37 41.25
N ARG A 654 -10.82 18.28 41.95
CA ARG A 654 -10.55 16.94 41.43
C ARG A 654 -11.89 16.42 40.98
N GLU A 655 -11.86 15.59 39.96
CA GLU A 655 -13.02 14.78 39.61
C GLU A 655 -13.45 14.04 40.89
N PRO A 656 -14.72 14.18 41.31
CA PRO A 656 -15.18 13.56 42.54
C PRO A 656 -14.91 12.05 42.49
N SER A 657 -14.65 11.44 43.66
CA SER A 657 -14.45 9.98 43.75
C SER A 657 -15.52 9.26 42.94
N HIS A 658 -15.12 8.30 42.10
CA HIS A 658 -16.03 7.57 41.20
C HIS A 658 -17.24 6.94 41.94
N LEU A 659 -17.09 6.68 43.25
CA LEU A 659 -18.16 6.19 44.12
C LEU A 659 -19.24 7.22 44.46
N VAL A 660 -18.96 8.53 44.37
CA VAL A 660 -19.97 9.60 44.56
C VAL A 660 -21.11 9.44 43.56
N LYS A 661 -20.81 8.91 42.36
CA LYS A 661 -21.78 8.66 41.30
C LYS A 661 -22.79 7.57 41.69
N LEU A 662 -22.38 6.57 42.50
CA LEU A 662 -23.29 5.55 43.02
C LEU A 662 -24.38 6.16 43.91
N ALA A 663 -24.10 7.27 44.58
CA ALA A 663 -25.05 7.95 45.44
C ALA A 663 -26.02 8.87 44.68
N GLY A 664 -25.79 9.17 43.38
CA GLY A 664 -26.60 10.15 42.65
C GLY A 664 -26.47 11.57 43.21
N ARG A 665 -25.28 11.93 43.71
CA ARG A 665 -24.96 13.23 44.30
C ARG A 665 -23.82 13.91 43.56
N ILE A 666 -23.80 15.24 43.60
CA ILE A 666 -22.66 16.03 43.11
C ILE A 666 -22.14 16.86 44.28
N VAL A 667 -20.96 16.49 44.78
CA VAL A 667 -20.33 17.21 45.89
C VAL A 667 -19.62 18.46 45.36
N ILE A 668 -19.91 19.61 45.97
CA ILE A 668 -19.41 20.93 45.58
C ILE A 668 -18.82 21.59 46.84
N ILE A 669 -17.66 22.22 46.71
CA ILE A 669 -16.97 22.83 47.84
C ILE A 669 -16.75 24.32 47.54
N ASN A 670 -16.87 25.19 48.55
CA ASN A 670 -16.52 26.61 48.39
C ASN A 670 -15.00 26.78 48.19
N LEU A 671 -14.60 27.88 47.55
CA LEU A 671 -13.20 28.21 47.36
C LEU A 671 -12.59 28.80 48.63
N PRO A 672 -11.28 28.60 48.87
CA PRO A 672 -10.54 29.48 49.77
C PRO A 672 -10.61 30.94 49.31
N ALA A 673 -10.59 31.88 50.25
CA ALA A 673 -10.57 33.30 49.91
C ALA A 673 -9.37 33.64 49.01
N GLY A 674 -9.63 34.28 47.86
CA GLY A 674 -8.60 34.65 46.88
C GLY A 674 -8.15 33.54 45.92
N ALA A 675 -8.74 32.34 45.98
CA ALA A 675 -8.52 31.26 45.02
C ALA A 675 -9.48 31.35 43.81
N GLY A 676 -9.17 30.66 42.71
CA GLY A 676 -10.10 30.49 41.58
C GLY A 676 -9.63 30.97 40.20
N GLY A 677 -8.49 31.68 40.12
CA GLY A 677 -7.97 32.19 38.85
C GLY A 677 -8.79 33.36 38.27
N GLU A 678 -8.70 33.56 36.96
CA GLU A 678 -9.37 34.64 36.23
C GLU A 678 -10.85 34.35 35.92
N PHE A 679 -11.23 33.06 35.91
CA PHE A 679 -12.55 32.59 35.46
C PHE A 679 -13.24 31.64 36.47
N PRO A 680 -13.36 32.00 37.76
CA PRO A 680 -13.88 31.08 38.78
C PRO A 680 -15.35 30.66 38.57
N LYS A 681 -16.23 31.55 38.10
CA LYS A 681 -17.66 31.25 37.85
C LYS A 681 -17.82 30.34 36.65
N LEU A 682 -17.11 30.62 35.56
CA LEU A 682 -17.07 29.76 34.39
C LEU A 682 -16.53 28.38 34.75
N ARG A 683 -15.44 28.29 35.52
CA ARG A 683 -14.88 27.01 35.97
C ARG A 683 -15.91 26.21 36.79
N TYR A 684 -16.59 26.84 37.75
CA TYR A 684 -17.61 26.17 38.57
C TYR A 684 -18.79 25.69 37.72
N SER A 685 -19.29 26.54 36.83
CA SER A 685 -20.42 26.22 35.94
C SER A 685 -20.12 25.02 35.06
N LEU A 686 -18.97 25.04 34.39
CA LEU A 686 -18.52 23.96 33.51
C LEU A 686 -18.28 22.67 34.30
N THR A 687 -17.61 22.73 35.45
CA THR A 687 -17.32 21.54 36.28
C THR A 687 -18.60 20.88 36.79
N ILE A 688 -19.53 21.67 37.32
CA ILE A 688 -20.81 21.15 37.82
C ILE A 688 -21.62 20.56 36.66
N ALA A 689 -21.65 21.23 35.50
CA ALA A 689 -22.28 20.71 34.30
C ALA A 689 -21.69 19.37 33.83
N LYS A 690 -20.35 19.24 33.80
CA LYS A 690 -19.68 17.97 33.48
C LYS A 690 -20.09 16.87 34.45
N ASN A 691 -20.07 17.14 35.76
CA ASN A 691 -20.46 16.17 36.78
C ASN A 691 -21.94 15.73 36.65
N ILE A 692 -22.84 16.65 36.27
CA ILE A 692 -24.26 16.33 35.97
C ILE A 692 -24.33 15.35 34.80
N VAL A 693 -23.72 15.72 33.67
CA VAL A 693 -23.74 14.92 32.43
C VAL A 693 -23.07 13.57 32.62
N GLU A 694 -22.00 13.51 33.40
CA GLU A 694 -21.29 12.30 33.73
C GLU A 694 -22.14 11.37 34.60
N ALA A 695 -22.83 11.89 35.62
CA ALA A 695 -23.76 11.11 36.44
C ALA A 695 -24.93 10.56 35.61
N GLU A 696 -25.49 11.34 34.68
CA GLU A 696 -26.53 10.85 33.75
C GLU A 696 -25.98 9.75 32.84
N SER A 697 -24.84 9.99 32.20
CA SER A 697 -24.29 9.08 31.19
C SER A 697 -23.80 7.77 31.80
N ILE A 698 -23.19 7.78 32.98
CA ILE A 698 -22.84 6.54 33.71
C ILE A 698 -24.11 5.81 34.18
N GLY A 699 -25.15 6.55 34.57
CA GLY A 699 -26.46 5.96 34.84
C GLY A 699 -27.04 5.21 33.64
N GLU A 700 -26.95 5.78 32.43
CA GLU A 700 -27.33 5.10 31.17
C GLU A 700 -26.55 3.79 30.95
N VAL A 701 -25.23 3.82 31.20
CA VAL A 701 -24.36 2.63 31.10
C VAL A 701 -24.81 1.53 32.08
N TRP A 702 -25.08 1.89 33.33
CA TRP A 702 -25.53 0.93 34.34
C TRP A 702 -26.94 0.41 34.07
N GLU A 703 -27.83 1.22 33.51
CA GLU A 703 -29.13 0.77 33.06
C GLU A 703 -29.00 -0.30 31.96
N GLN A 704 -28.05 -0.11 31.03
CA GLN A 704 -27.74 -1.11 30.02
C GLN A 704 -27.18 -2.40 30.65
N PHE A 705 -26.25 -2.31 31.60
CA PHE A 705 -25.75 -3.48 32.34
C PHE A 705 -26.87 -4.20 33.11
N ALA A 706 -27.82 -3.44 33.67
CA ALA A 706 -28.97 -3.97 34.39
C ALA A 706 -29.90 -4.78 33.48
N ARG A 707 -30.08 -4.36 32.22
CA ARG A 707 -30.85 -5.10 31.20
C ARG A 707 -30.20 -6.45 30.87
N GLU A 708 -28.88 -6.50 30.83
CA GLU A 708 -28.10 -7.72 30.50
C GLU A 708 -27.96 -8.70 31.69
N ARG A 709 -28.09 -8.22 32.93
CA ARG A 709 -28.07 -8.97 34.21
C ARG A 709 -26.79 -9.76 34.55
N LYS A 710 -25.91 -10.02 33.59
CA LYS A 710 -24.66 -10.77 33.78
C LYS A 710 -23.63 -9.92 34.50
N GLU A 711 -23.10 -10.43 35.61
CA GLU A 711 -21.99 -9.84 36.38
C GLU A 711 -22.17 -8.34 36.70
N PHE A 712 -23.42 -7.93 36.93
CA PHE A 712 -23.82 -6.52 37.06
C PHE A 712 -22.94 -5.73 38.04
N GLY A 713 -22.75 -6.24 39.26
CA GLY A 713 -21.94 -5.57 40.28
C GLY A 713 -20.49 -5.37 39.84
N THR A 714 -19.86 -6.41 39.29
CA THR A 714 -18.49 -6.32 38.75
C THR A 714 -18.39 -5.30 37.62
N ARG A 715 -19.35 -5.29 36.68
CA ARG A 715 -19.35 -4.35 35.55
C ARG A 715 -19.56 -2.90 35.99
N VAL A 716 -20.43 -2.66 36.96
CA VAL A 716 -20.60 -1.34 37.60
C VAL A 716 -19.26 -0.89 38.18
N ILE A 717 -18.56 -1.78 38.90
CA ILE A 717 -17.24 -1.47 39.45
C ILE A 717 -16.20 -1.24 38.37
N ASN A 718 -16.16 -2.06 37.33
CA ASN A 718 -15.23 -1.90 36.20
C ASN A 718 -15.46 -0.57 35.48
N SER A 719 -16.71 -0.17 35.24
CA SER A 719 -17.02 1.13 34.59
C SER A 719 -16.65 2.37 35.42
N LEU A 720 -16.25 2.16 36.68
CA LEU A 720 -15.77 3.20 37.57
C LEU A 720 -14.27 3.03 37.91
N LYS A 721 -13.64 1.90 37.53
CA LYS A 721 -12.24 1.57 37.79
C LYS A 721 -11.49 1.54 36.46
N GLY A 722 -10.37 2.28 36.37
CA GLY A 722 -9.45 2.13 35.24
C GLY A 722 -9.50 3.25 34.19
N HIS A 723 -9.90 4.45 34.58
CA HIS A 723 -9.99 5.65 33.73
C HIS A 723 -8.62 6.22 33.29
N TRP A 724 -7.83 5.42 32.58
CA TRP A 724 -6.52 5.83 32.08
C TRP A 724 -6.31 5.32 30.66
N GLY A 725 -6.71 6.12 29.68
CA GLY A 725 -6.38 5.92 28.26
C GLY A 725 -5.25 6.85 27.83
N LYS A 726 -4.03 6.31 27.63
CA LYS A 726 -2.92 7.10 27.06
C LYS A 726 -3.12 7.38 25.57
N ASP A 727 -3.82 6.49 24.87
CA ASP A 727 -4.11 6.60 23.44
C ASP A 727 -5.31 7.53 23.19
N PRO A 728 -5.21 8.54 22.29
CA PRO A 728 -6.32 9.44 21.95
C PRO A 728 -7.58 8.72 21.44
N LEU A 729 -7.42 7.53 20.84
CA LEU A 729 -8.50 6.69 20.33
C LEU A 729 -8.95 5.60 21.32
N SER A 730 -8.48 5.66 22.57
CA SER A 730 -8.97 4.75 23.62
C SER A 730 -10.46 4.93 23.89
N ALA A 731 -11.15 3.85 24.24
CA ALA A 731 -12.59 3.91 24.56
C ALA A 731 -12.90 4.94 25.66
N HIS A 732 -12.01 5.10 26.64
CA HIS A 732 -12.09 6.12 27.68
C HIS A 732 -12.11 7.54 27.11
N ASN A 733 -11.10 7.93 26.31
CA ASN A 733 -11.03 9.30 25.75
C ASN A 733 -12.20 9.59 24.81
N ILE A 734 -12.64 8.60 24.03
CA ILE A 734 -13.81 8.73 23.16
C ILE A 734 -15.12 8.88 23.96
N PHE A 735 -15.22 8.25 25.12
CA PHE A 735 -16.32 8.42 26.08
C PHE A 735 -16.28 9.79 26.76
N GLU A 736 -15.12 10.23 27.25
CA GLU A 736 -14.94 11.55 27.86
C GLU A 736 -15.32 12.67 26.88
N ASN A 737 -14.99 12.53 25.60
CA ASN A 737 -15.45 13.48 24.59
C ASN A 737 -16.97 13.51 24.44
N LYS A 738 -17.64 12.35 24.51
CA LYS A 738 -19.11 12.28 24.50
C LYS A 738 -19.71 13.07 25.67
N LEU A 739 -19.09 13.01 26.85
CA LEU A 739 -19.52 13.81 28.00
C LEU A 739 -19.36 15.31 27.71
N GLN A 740 -18.22 15.74 27.17
CA GLN A 740 -17.99 17.15 26.82
C GLN A 740 -19.00 17.66 25.78
N ARG A 741 -19.38 16.84 24.80
CA ARG A 741 -20.43 17.18 23.83
C ARG A 741 -21.80 17.39 24.48
N LYS A 742 -22.22 16.45 25.34
CA LYS A 742 -23.47 16.56 26.12
C LYS A 742 -23.47 17.80 27.03
N VAL A 743 -22.32 18.17 27.62
CA VAL A 743 -22.18 19.42 28.38
C VAL A 743 -22.54 20.62 27.50
N ILE A 744 -22.01 20.71 26.29
CA ILE A 744 -22.32 21.81 25.37
C ILE A 744 -23.76 21.78 24.87
N GLU A 745 -24.35 20.60 24.68
CA GLU A 745 -25.79 20.48 24.38
C GLU A 745 -26.64 21.06 25.52
N HIS A 746 -26.30 20.75 26.77
CA HIS A 746 -26.99 21.27 27.95
C HIS A 746 -26.81 22.79 28.07
N PHE A 747 -25.59 23.30 27.85
CA PHE A 747 -25.32 24.74 27.82
C PHE A 747 -26.12 25.46 26.73
N ARG A 748 -26.16 24.93 25.50
CA ARG A 748 -26.95 25.51 24.40
C ARG A 748 -28.44 25.54 24.71
N LYS A 749 -28.96 24.50 25.35
CA LYS A 749 -30.36 24.45 25.79
C LYS A 749 -30.63 25.47 26.90
N MET A 750 -29.75 25.60 27.89
CA MET A 750 -29.83 26.67 28.90
C MET A 750 -29.87 28.05 28.25
N ILE A 751 -28.96 28.34 27.32
CA ILE A 751 -28.92 29.62 26.59
C ILE A 751 -30.25 29.87 25.87
N SER A 752 -30.76 28.87 25.14
CA SER A 752 -32.04 28.97 24.43
C SER A 752 -33.22 29.25 25.38
N ASP A 753 -33.23 28.64 26.56
CA ASP A 753 -34.31 28.83 27.53
C ASP A 753 -34.22 30.21 28.22
N LEU A 754 -33.02 30.73 28.48
CA LEU A 754 -32.80 32.11 28.94
C LEU A 754 -33.26 33.14 27.89
N GLU A 755 -32.97 32.91 26.61
CA GLU A 755 -33.40 33.79 25.51
C GLU A 755 -34.93 33.82 25.36
N LYS A 756 -35.60 32.66 25.48
CA LYS A 756 -37.08 32.58 25.49
C LYS A 756 -37.71 33.31 26.68
N GLY A 757 -36.98 33.42 27.79
CA GLY A 757 -37.40 34.20 28.95
C GLY A 757 -37.59 35.69 28.65
N GLY A 758 -36.97 36.19 27.57
CA GLY A 758 -37.19 37.55 27.05
C GLY A 758 -36.61 38.66 27.92
N ASP A 759 -35.67 38.35 28.81
CA ASP A 759 -35.00 39.35 29.65
C ASP A 759 -33.96 40.13 28.83
N PRO A 760 -34.18 41.44 28.55
CA PRO A 760 -33.24 42.24 27.78
C PRO A 760 -31.88 42.41 28.46
N TYR A 761 -31.79 42.24 29.79
CA TYR A 761 -30.52 42.31 30.51
C TYR A 761 -29.63 41.09 30.27
N LEU A 762 -30.20 39.96 29.83
CA LEU A 762 -29.44 38.74 29.54
C LEU A 762 -28.93 38.65 28.10
N LEU A 763 -29.42 39.50 27.18
CA LEU A 763 -29.12 39.39 25.75
C LEU A 763 -27.63 39.43 25.43
N HIS A 764 -26.85 40.29 26.10
CA HIS A 764 -25.41 40.36 25.90
C HIS A 764 -24.70 39.08 26.38
N LEU A 765 -25.10 38.59 27.55
CA LEU A 765 -24.59 37.35 28.14
C LEU A 765 -24.92 36.12 27.27
N THR A 766 -26.16 35.96 26.82
CA THR A 766 -26.57 34.81 25.99
C THR A 766 -25.88 34.84 24.63
N THR A 767 -25.65 36.03 24.07
CA THR A 767 -24.86 36.19 22.83
C THR A 767 -23.42 35.73 23.02
N ASN A 768 -22.73 36.21 24.06
CA ASN A 768 -21.34 35.84 24.32
C ASN A 768 -21.19 34.36 24.72
N LEU A 769 -22.13 33.83 25.51
CA LEU A 769 -22.19 32.40 25.84
C LEU A 769 -22.40 31.54 24.58
N SER A 770 -23.22 32.00 23.63
CA SER A 770 -23.42 31.32 22.34
C SER A 770 -22.11 31.25 21.54
N TYR A 771 -21.35 32.35 21.51
CA TYR A 771 -20.03 32.36 20.87
C TYR A 771 -19.07 31.36 21.53
N LEU A 772 -18.98 31.33 22.86
CA LEU A 772 -18.15 30.35 23.58
C LEU A 772 -18.60 28.90 23.37
N ALA A 773 -19.91 28.64 23.29
CA ALA A 773 -20.44 27.32 23.03
C ALA A 773 -20.21 26.85 21.58
N ASN A 774 -20.13 27.79 20.63
CA ASN A 774 -19.88 27.47 19.22
C ASN A 774 -18.41 27.23 18.91
N CYS A 775 -17.50 27.92 19.59
CA CYS A 775 -16.05 27.71 19.42
C CYS A 775 -15.46 26.65 20.37
N TYR A 776 -16.28 26.01 21.22
CA TYR A 776 -15.81 25.15 22.30
C TYR A 776 -14.90 24.00 21.85
N HIS A 777 -15.11 23.47 20.64
CA HIS A 777 -14.30 22.38 20.08
C HIS A 777 -13.13 22.85 19.22
N LEU A 778 -13.09 24.14 18.86
CA LEU A 778 -12.13 24.66 17.91
C LEU A 778 -10.73 24.74 18.53
N ALA A 779 -9.78 24.17 17.80
CA ALA A 779 -8.36 24.28 18.11
C ALA A 779 -7.57 24.19 16.81
N LEU A 780 -6.69 25.16 16.58
CA LEU A 780 -5.86 25.21 15.38
C LEU A 780 -4.48 25.74 15.72
N SER A 781 -3.46 25.16 15.08
CA SER A 781 -2.16 25.82 14.96
C SER A 781 -2.25 26.87 13.87
N LEU A 782 -1.87 28.11 14.21
CA LEU A 782 -1.76 29.22 13.29
C LEU A 782 -0.46 29.11 12.46
N PRO A 783 -0.31 29.86 11.36
CA PRO A 783 0.87 29.78 10.49
C PRO A 783 2.20 30.10 11.18
N ASP A 784 2.17 30.90 12.25
CA ASP A 784 3.34 31.24 13.07
C ASP A 784 3.71 30.13 14.09
N GLY A 785 2.98 29.01 14.09
CA GLY A 785 3.17 27.90 15.02
C GLY A 785 2.40 28.05 16.34
N THR A 786 1.71 29.16 16.58
CA THR A 786 0.91 29.36 17.79
C THR A 786 -0.29 28.42 17.79
N PHE A 787 -0.36 27.52 18.75
CA PHE A 787 -1.52 26.66 18.95
C PHE A 787 -2.58 27.33 19.82
N LEU A 788 -3.78 27.51 19.27
CA LEU A 788 -4.86 28.25 19.93
C LEU A 788 -6.05 27.33 20.26
N PRO A 789 -6.22 26.90 21.52
CA PRO A 789 -7.47 26.29 21.97
C PRO A 789 -8.53 27.36 22.23
N CYS A 790 -9.76 27.14 21.76
CA CYS A 790 -10.87 28.08 21.97
C CYS A 790 -11.80 27.70 23.13
N SER A 791 -11.66 26.51 23.73
CA SER A 791 -12.62 26.06 24.74
C SER A 791 -12.52 26.85 26.04
N ALA A 792 -13.68 27.29 26.53
CA ALA A 792 -13.79 27.92 27.86
C ALA A 792 -13.32 26.98 28.98
N TRP A 793 -13.41 25.65 28.79
CA TRP A 793 -12.92 24.66 29.75
C TRP A 793 -11.41 24.67 29.88
N THR A 794 -10.69 24.65 28.76
CA THR A 794 -9.22 24.66 28.74
C THR A 794 -8.66 25.93 29.37
N TRP A 795 -9.22 27.09 29.03
CA TRP A 795 -8.81 28.38 29.59
C TRP A 795 -9.12 28.52 31.08
N SER A 796 -10.35 28.22 31.50
CA SER A 796 -10.75 28.31 32.90
C SER A 796 -9.98 27.30 33.77
N SER A 797 -9.71 26.08 33.26
CA SER A 797 -8.93 25.07 33.97
C SER A 797 -7.45 25.44 34.09
N TYR A 798 -6.85 25.98 33.03
CA TYR A 798 -5.46 26.44 33.06
C TYR A 798 -5.29 27.60 34.05
N SER A 799 -6.19 28.58 34.01
CA SER A 799 -6.19 29.72 34.93
C SER A 799 -6.41 29.29 36.38
N PHE A 800 -7.36 28.37 36.63
CA PHE A 800 -7.64 27.84 37.97
C PHE A 800 -6.41 27.18 38.61
N LYS A 801 -5.55 26.52 37.80
CA LYS A 801 -4.29 25.91 38.24
C LYS A 801 -3.14 26.93 38.41
N GLY A 802 -3.41 28.22 38.29
CA GLY A 802 -2.43 29.30 38.41
C GLY A 802 -1.73 29.67 37.09
N GLY A 803 -2.17 29.09 35.96
CA GLY A 803 -1.68 29.44 34.63
C GLY A 803 -2.04 30.88 34.24
N LYS A 804 -1.18 31.51 33.44
CA LYS A 804 -1.39 32.86 32.88
C LYS A 804 -1.16 32.83 31.37
N GLY A 805 -1.94 33.62 30.63
CA GLY A 805 -1.86 33.69 29.17
C GLY A 805 -2.42 32.45 28.47
N LEU A 806 -1.85 32.12 27.31
CA LEU A 806 -2.27 31.01 26.47
C LEU A 806 -2.18 29.66 27.21
N PRO A 807 -3.23 28.81 27.16
CA PRO A 807 -3.19 27.48 27.77
C PRO A 807 -2.09 26.60 27.20
N LYS A 808 -1.38 25.88 28.08
CA LYS A 808 -0.32 24.96 27.69
C LYS A 808 -0.85 23.56 27.35
N PRO A 809 -0.08 22.73 26.61
CA PRO A 809 -0.53 21.45 26.07
C PRO A 809 -1.09 20.42 27.06
N LEU A 810 -0.67 20.45 28.32
CA LEU A 810 -1.23 19.60 29.39
C LEU A 810 -2.70 19.91 29.73
N SER A 811 -3.27 20.99 29.22
CA SER A 811 -4.68 21.37 29.43
C SER A 811 -5.61 20.96 28.28
N LEU A 812 -5.10 20.45 27.16
CA LEU A 812 -5.80 20.37 25.86
C LEU A 812 -6.64 19.10 25.63
N HIS A 813 -7.01 18.38 26.68
CA HIS A 813 -7.78 17.13 26.58
C HIS A 813 -9.12 17.32 25.86
N VAL A 814 -9.83 18.44 26.08
CA VAL A 814 -11.12 18.70 25.40
C VAL A 814 -10.95 18.71 23.90
N GLU A 815 -10.03 19.54 23.40
CA GLU A 815 -9.77 19.71 21.97
C GLU A 815 -9.22 18.42 21.34
N ARG A 816 -8.28 17.76 22.03
CA ARG A 816 -7.69 16.48 21.60
C ARG A 816 -8.75 15.39 21.45
N ASP A 817 -9.56 15.18 22.47
CA ASP A 817 -10.55 14.10 22.47
C ASP A 817 -11.68 14.41 21.48
N TRP A 818 -11.95 15.69 21.22
CA TRP A 818 -12.92 16.13 20.20
C TRP A 818 -12.47 15.79 18.79
N ALA A 819 -11.25 16.19 18.42
CA ALA A 819 -10.69 15.88 17.11
C ALA A 819 -10.53 14.37 16.91
N SER A 820 -10.09 13.65 17.95
CA SER A 820 -9.90 12.18 17.91
C SER A 820 -11.23 11.44 17.71
N ARG A 821 -12.30 11.84 18.43
CA ARG A 821 -13.63 11.26 18.22
C ARG A 821 -14.17 11.57 16.84
N GLU A 822 -14.04 12.80 16.34
CA GLU A 822 -14.54 13.12 14.99
C GLU A 822 -13.82 12.34 13.91
N PHE A 823 -12.51 12.19 14.02
CA PHE A 823 -11.74 11.39 13.08
C PHE A 823 -12.20 9.93 13.09
N LEU A 824 -12.38 9.34 14.28
CA LEU A 824 -12.87 7.97 14.42
C LEU A 824 -14.29 7.79 13.87
N VAL A 825 -15.19 8.73 14.17
CA VAL A 825 -16.58 8.69 13.73
C VAL A 825 -16.69 8.82 12.21
N ASP A 826 -15.94 9.74 11.59
CA ASP A 826 -15.96 9.93 10.14
C ASP A 826 -15.35 8.70 9.42
N MET A 827 -14.29 8.09 9.97
CA MET A 827 -13.76 6.82 9.48
C MET A 827 -14.78 5.69 9.59
N LEU A 828 -15.43 5.54 10.74
CA LEU A 828 -16.43 4.51 10.99
C LEU A 828 -17.63 4.65 10.05
N LYS A 829 -18.14 5.87 9.85
CA LYS A 829 -19.24 6.16 8.92
C LYS A 829 -18.86 5.83 7.48
N ALA A 830 -17.63 6.15 7.08
CA ALA A 830 -17.16 5.90 5.72
C ALA A 830 -17.08 4.39 5.38
N VAL A 831 -16.83 3.53 6.36
CA VAL A 831 -16.89 2.06 6.19
C VAL A 831 -18.27 1.44 6.50
N GLY A 832 -19.31 2.27 6.63
CA GLY A 832 -20.70 1.83 6.84
C GLY A 832 -21.08 1.52 8.29
N GLY A 833 -20.23 1.86 9.27
CA GLY A 833 -20.53 1.74 10.70
C GLY A 833 -21.37 2.91 11.24
N THR A 834 -21.83 2.78 12.49
CA THR A 834 -22.65 3.80 13.16
C THR A 834 -22.12 4.19 14.54
N GLU A 835 -22.46 5.39 15.01
CA GLU A 835 -22.06 5.85 16.35
C GLU A 835 -22.72 5.00 17.46
N GLU A 836 -23.92 4.46 17.24
CA GLU A 836 -24.56 3.55 18.20
C GLU A 836 -23.80 2.23 18.34
N TYR A 837 -23.17 1.75 17.28
CA TYR A 837 -22.28 0.59 17.36
C TYR A 837 -21.03 0.90 18.20
N MET A 838 -20.39 2.03 17.92
CA MET A 838 -19.22 2.51 18.67
C MET A 838 -19.54 2.69 20.16
N ASP A 839 -20.64 3.38 20.48
CA ASP A 839 -21.05 3.64 21.86
C ASP A 839 -21.38 2.34 22.61
N ARG A 840 -22.01 1.34 21.96
CA ARG A 840 -22.21 0.01 22.57
C ARG A 840 -20.88 -0.68 22.85
N LYS A 841 -19.91 -0.59 21.94
CA LYS A 841 -18.58 -1.19 22.13
C LYS A 841 -17.83 -0.54 23.29
N ILE A 842 -17.93 0.78 23.44
CA ILE A 842 -17.40 1.51 24.60
C ILE A 842 -18.02 0.97 25.91
N MET A 843 -19.35 0.83 25.98
CA MET A 843 -20.03 0.29 27.17
C MET A 843 -19.60 -1.15 27.50
N GLU A 844 -19.36 -1.97 26.49
CA GLU A 844 -18.83 -3.33 26.65
C GLU A 844 -17.44 -3.29 27.31
N LEU A 845 -16.51 -2.50 26.76
CA LEU A 845 -15.15 -2.34 27.27
C LEU A 845 -15.12 -1.78 28.70
N MET A 846 -15.94 -0.76 28.98
CA MET A 846 -16.12 -0.23 30.34
C MET A 846 -16.60 -1.32 31.31
N GLY A 847 -17.50 -2.19 30.86
CA GLY A 847 -17.97 -3.33 31.65
C GLY A 847 -16.88 -4.36 31.96
N HIS A 848 -15.90 -4.53 31.07
CA HIS A 848 -14.77 -5.45 31.26
C HIS A 848 -13.56 -4.81 31.95
N GLY A 849 -13.52 -3.47 32.06
CA GLY A 849 -12.36 -2.75 32.57
C GLY A 849 -11.26 -2.58 31.52
N GLU A 850 -11.62 -2.63 30.24
CA GLU A 850 -10.72 -2.58 29.07
C GLU A 850 -10.82 -1.21 28.35
N GLU A 851 -11.24 -0.16 29.05
CA GLU A 851 -11.47 1.17 28.47
C GLU A 851 -10.21 1.91 28.01
N SER A 852 -9.03 1.42 28.43
CA SER A 852 -7.74 1.88 27.92
C SER A 852 -7.45 1.42 26.49
N ASP A 853 -8.17 0.42 25.99
CA ASP A 853 -7.93 -0.17 24.68
C ASP A 853 -8.27 0.79 23.54
N ASN A 854 -7.43 0.77 22.50
CA ASN A 854 -7.64 1.55 21.28
C ASN A 854 -8.89 1.03 20.57
N LEU A 855 -9.94 1.87 20.54
CA LEU A 855 -11.25 1.50 20.03
C LEU A 855 -11.21 1.26 18.52
N ALA A 856 -10.39 2.01 17.79
CA ALA A 856 -10.26 1.92 16.34
C ALA A 856 -9.81 0.52 15.89
N ARG A 857 -8.87 -0.09 16.62
CA ARG A 857 -8.42 -1.48 16.39
C ARG A 857 -9.56 -2.51 16.43
N LEU A 858 -10.58 -2.24 17.24
CA LEU A 858 -11.70 -3.17 17.47
C LEU A 858 -12.87 -2.95 16.51
N ILE A 859 -12.98 -1.77 15.90
CA ILE A 859 -14.16 -1.38 15.11
C ILE A 859 -13.87 -1.03 13.66
N LEU A 860 -12.60 -0.85 13.27
CA LEU A 860 -12.20 -0.54 11.89
C LEU A 860 -11.39 -1.70 11.28
N PRO A 861 -11.59 -2.01 9.99
CA PRO A 861 -10.78 -3.00 9.26
C PRO A 861 -9.38 -2.44 8.95
N GLY A 862 -8.39 -3.32 8.75
CA GLY A 862 -7.05 -2.95 8.28
C GLY A 862 -6.12 -2.32 9.33
N TRP A 863 -6.55 -2.26 10.59
CA TRP A 863 -5.81 -1.60 11.67
C TRP A 863 -4.50 -2.30 12.06
N GLU A 864 -4.34 -3.57 11.70
CA GLU A 864 -3.10 -4.34 11.86
C GLU A 864 -1.89 -3.67 11.19
N ALA A 865 -2.10 -2.93 10.10
CA ALA A 865 -1.03 -2.18 9.43
C ALA A 865 -0.44 -1.03 10.26
N VAL A 866 -1.13 -0.61 11.34
CA VAL A 866 -0.72 0.45 12.27
C VAL A 866 0.11 -0.09 13.43
N GLU A 867 0.17 -1.41 13.63
CA GLU A 867 0.95 -2.00 14.71
C GLU A 867 2.46 -1.89 14.42
N GLY A 868 3.24 -1.42 15.39
CA GLY A 868 4.71 -1.34 15.30
C GLY A 868 5.29 -0.16 14.52
N VAL A 869 4.47 0.70 13.90
CA VAL A 869 4.94 1.85 13.09
C VAL A 869 4.97 3.19 13.83
N MET A 870 4.62 3.19 15.11
CA MET A 870 4.52 4.40 15.94
C MET A 870 5.90 5.06 16.15
N PRO A 871 5.97 6.40 16.21
CA PRO A 871 7.18 7.10 16.61
C PRO A 871 7.62 6.74 18.02
N GLU A 872 8.94 6.59 18.19
CA GLU A 872 9.53 6.29 19.50
C GLU A 872 9.48 7.51 20.43
N GLN A 873 9.64 8.72 19.87
CA GLN A 873 9.62 9.98 20.59
C GLN A 873 8.87 11.03 19.76
N LEU A 874 8.02 11.81 20.43
CA LEU A 874 7.32 12.93 19.82
C LEU A 874 8.04 14.25 20.13
N PRO A 875 7.95 15.26 19.24
CA PRO A 875 8.44 16.60 19.54
C PRO A 875 7.84 17.15 20.83
N ARG A 876 8.59 17.97 21.56
CA ARG A 876 7.99 18.64 22.73
C ARG A 876 6.99 19.70 22.25
N PRO A 877 5.89 19.92 22.97
CA PRO A 877 4.89 20.89 22.55
C PRO A 877 5.32 22.36 22.57
N ALA A 878 6.51 22.68 23.11
CA ALA A 878 7.08 24.02 23.15
C ALA A 878 8.61 23.93 22.98
N GLU A 879 9.05 23.75 21.74
CA GLU A 879 10.47 23.79 21.38
C GLU A 879 10.94 25.25 21.17
N PRO A 880 12.20 25.58 21.49
CA PRO A 880 12.78 26.88 21.15
C PRO A 880 12.92 27.04 19.63
N GLU A 881 12.79 28.28 19.14
CA GLU A 881 12.99 28.58 17.71
C GLU A 881 14.44 28.42 17.28
N ALA A 882 14.65 27.89 16.08
CA ALA A 882 15.95 27.89 15.43
C ALA A 882 16.21 29.24 14.74
N GLY A 883 17.49 29.61 14.62
CA GLY A 883 17.93 30.74 13.81
C GLY A 883 17.70 30.52 12.31
N LYS A 884 17.95 31.57 11.51
CA LYS A 884 17.73 31.56 10.05
C LYS A 884 19.00 31.19 9.28
N LEU A 885 18.81 30.58 8.11
CA LEU A 885 19.84 30.47 7.08
C LEU A 885 20.00 31.81 6.36
N PHE A 886 21.25 32.25 6.18
CA PHE A 886 21.59 33.48 5.48
C PHE A 886 21.88 33.20 4.00
N ARG A 887 21.09 33.81 3.11
CA ARG A 887 21.26 33.67 1.66
C ARG A 887 22.58 34.29 1.21
N PHE A 888 23.24 33.64 0.27
CA PHE A 888 24.38 34.25 -0.42
C PHE A 888 23.89 35.36 -1.36
N THR A 889 24.51 36.54 -1.28
CA THR A 889 24.12 37.70 -2.09
C THR A 889 24.29 37.50 -3.59
N GLY A 890 25.10 36.51 -4.01
CA GLY A 890 25.30 36.15 -5.41
C GLY A 890 24.31 35.11 -5.94
N ASN A 891 23.25 34.76 -5.19
CA ASN A 891 22.23 33.82 -5.65
C ASN A 891 21.44 34.36 -6.87
N PRO A 892 20.96 33.46 -7.75
CA PRO A 892 21.28 32.04 -7.81
C PRO A 892 22.70 31.78 -8.35
N ILE A 893 23.35 30.75 -7.82
CA ILE A 893 24.71 30.35 -8.22
C ILE A 893 24.73 29.51 -9.51
N MET A 894 23.60 28.89 -9.89
CA MET A 894 23.46 28.21 -11.17
C MET A 894 22.06 28.38 -11.76
N ARG A 895 22.02 28.50 -13.10
CA ARG A 895 20.81 28.45 -13.93
C ARG A 895 21.00 27.46 -15.09
N ALA A 896 19.90 27.11 -15.75
CA ALA A 896 19.91 26.29 -16.96
C ALA A 896 20.79 26.92 -18.05
N ILE A 897 21.50 26.08 -18.81
CA ILE A 897 22.31 26.50 -19.95
C ILE A 897 21.56 26.06 -21.19
N THR A 898 20.99 27.03 -21.92
CA THR A 898 20.11 26.77 -23.07
C THR A 898 20.75 25.95 -24.18
N GLU A 899 22.08 26.04 -24.30
CA GLU A 899 22.90 25.36 -25.30
C GLU A 899 23.13 23.88 -24.97
N HIS A 900 22.89 23.44 -23.73
CA HIS A 900 23.08 22.06 -23.30
C HIS A 900 21.72 21.33 -23.28
N PRO A 901 21.40 20.46 -24.26
CA PRO A 901 20.04 19.94 -24.44
C PRO A 901 19.46 19.19 -23.24
N TRP A 902 20.31 18.62 -22.39
CA TRP A 902 19.92 17.82 -21.24
C TRP A 902 19.63 18.63 -19.97
N GLU A 903 20.04 19.91 -19.93
CA GLU A 903 19.85 20.84 -18.80
C GLU A 903 19.30 22.20 -19.23
N SER A 904 18.80 22.29 -20.47
CA SER A 904 18.40 23.53 -21.12
C SER A 904 17.20 24.21 -20.48
N LYS A 905 16.41 23.47 -19.69
CA LYS A 905 15.14 23.95 -19.13
C LYS A 905 15.28 24.33 -17.66
N TYR A 906 15.72 23.41 -16.82
CA TYR A 906 15.77 23.60 -15.36
C TYR A 906 17.01 22.95 -14.74
N VAL A 907 17.58 23.59 -13.69
CA VAL A 907 18.59 22.99 -12.81
C VAL A 907 18.30 23.32 -11.34
N PHE A 908 18.19 22.31 -10.49
CA PHE A 908 17.67 22.47 -9.13
C PHE A 908 18.00 21.24 -8.24
N ASN A 909 17.46 21.21 -7.02
CA ASN A 909 17.54 20.12 -6.03
C ASN A 909 18.92 19.44 -5.91
N PRO A 910 19.99 20.22 -5.62
CA PRO A 910 21.35 19.70 -5.61
C PRO A 910 21.67 18.89 -4.36
N GLY A 911 22.25 17.71 -4.56
CA GLY A 911 23.07 17.04 -3.57
C GLY A 911 24.46 17.68 -3.50
N ALA A 912 25.15 17.54 -2.37
CA ALA A 912 26.50 18.06 -2.22
C ALA A 912 27.36 17.15 -1.35
N ILE A 913 28.63 17.00 -1.69
CA ILE A 913 29.60 16.28 -0.87
C ILE A 913 30.95 17.00 -0.89
N LYS A 914 31.62 17.06 0.26
CA LYS A 914 32.96 17.65 0.38
C LYS A 914 34.01 16.56 0.32
N LEU A 915 34.95 16.68 -0.60
CA LEU A 915 36.03 15.72 -0.82
C LEU A 915 37.33 16.47 -1.12
N ASN A 916 38.42 16.13 -0.42
CA ASN A 916 39.75 16.71 -0.64
C ASN A 916 39.76 18.25 -0.68
N GLY A 917 39.05 18.89 0.24
CA GLY A 917 38.96 20.35 0.35
C GLY A 917 38.10 21.05 -0.71
N LYS A 918 37.44 20.31 -1.61
CA LYS A 918 36.51 20.84 -2.62
C LYS A 918 35.09 20.35 -2.38
N ILE A 919 34.12 21.13 -2.83
CA ILE A 919 32.70 20.79 -2.76
C ILE A 919 32.23 20.37 -4.14
N TYR A 920 31.65 19.17 -4.20
CA TYR A 920 31.09 18.56 -5.39
C TYR A 920 29.57 18.63 -5.29
N ILE A 921 28.95 19.38 -6.20
CA ILE A 921 27.52 19.67 -6.24
C ILE A 921 26.89 18.82 -7.33
N LEU A 922 26.13 17.80 -6.93
CA LEU A 922 25.41 16.88 -7.81
C LEU A 922 23.99 17.45 -8.01
N TYR A 923 23.77 18.18 -9.11
CA TYR A 923 22.50 18.89 -9.33
C TYR A 923 21.57 18.11 -10.25
N ARG A 924 20.26 18.17 -9.96
CA ARG A 924 19.22 17.69 -10.88
C ARG A 924 19.12 18.68 -12.04
N ALA A 925 19.03 18.15 -13.25
CA ALA A 925 18.84 18.92 -14.47
C ALA A 925 17.74 18.31 -15.32
N CYS A 926 17.03 19.15 -16.07
CA CYS A 926 15.97 18.73 -16.98
C CYS A 926 16.08 19.52 -18.29
N GLY A 927 16.02 18.80 -19.41
CA GLY A 927 16.01 19.36 -20.75
C GLY A 927 14.59 19.54 -21.30
N GLU A 928 14.49 19.90 -22.57
CA GLU A 928 13.20 19.97 -23.28
C GLU A 928 12.55 18.59 -23.50
N ASP A 929 13.31 17.51 -23.35
CA ASP A 929 12.81 16.13 -23.36
C ASP A 929 12.06 15.74 -22.08
N GLU A 930 12.09 16.62 -21.07
CA GLU A 930 11.49 16.43 -19.75
C GLU A 930 12.01 15.18 -19.02
N VAL A 931 13.27 14.82 -19.25
CA VAL A 931 13.94 13.70 -18.57
C VAL A 931 14.96 14.24 -17.57
N SER A 932 14.73 13.97 -16.28
CA SER A 932 15.65 14.41 -15.22
C SER A 932 16.96 13.60 -15.24
N ARG A 933 18.10 14.29 -15.15
CA ARG A 933 19.45 13.72 -15.08
C ARG A 933 20.25 14.40 -13.98
N ILE A 934 21.39 13.83 -13.59
CA ILE A 934 22.28 14.42 -12.57
C ILE A 934 23.55 14.96 -13.23
N GLY A 935 23.76 16.26 -13.08
CA GLY A 935 24.99 16.97 -13.45
C GLY A 935 25.98 17.11 -12.30
N LEU A 936 27.18 17.62 -12.60
CA LEU A 936 28.21 17.89 -11.59
C LEU A 936 28.80 19.28 -11.77
N ALA A 937 28.82 20.04 -10.68
CA ALA A 937 29.55 21.28 -10.53
C ALA A 937 30.52 21.18 -9.34
N ILE A 938 31.61 21.94 -9.38
CA ILE A 938 32.68 21.92 -8.38
C ILE A 938 32.93 23.35 -7.90
N SER A 939 33.08 23.51 -6.59
CA SER A 939 33.39 24.78 -5.95
C SER A 939 34.48 24.60 -4.88
N SER A 940 35.45 25.50 -4.86
CA SER A 940 36.55 25.51 -3.88
C SER A 940 36.21 26.38 -2.66
N ASP A 941 35.36 27.39 -2.82
CA ASP A 941 34.93 28.29 -1.73
C ASP A 941 33.49 28.01 -1.25
N GLY A 942 32.73 27.22 -1.99
CA GLY A 942 31.34 26.85 -1.73
C GLY A 942 30.29 27.81 -2.30
N PHE A 943 30.70 28.98 -2.79
CA PHE A 943 29.79 30.04 -3.24
C PHE A 943 29.89 30.31 -4.74
N HIS A 944 31.07 30.12 -5.34
CA HIS A 944 31.32 30.30 -6.77
C HIS A 944 31.64 28.96 -7.43
N ILE A 945 31.09 28.73 -8.62
CA ILE A 945 31.35 27.51 -9.39
C ILE A 945 32.67 27.65 -10.16
N ASP A 946 33.65 26.82 -9.82
CA ASP A 946 34.94 26.76 -10.51
C ASP A 946 34.83 25.99 -11.83
N GLU A 947 34.02 24.93 -11.82
CA GLU A 947 33.86 24.00 -12.94
C GLU A 947 32.45 23.43 -12.95
N ARG A 948 31.84 23.35 -14.14
CA ARG A 948 30.57 22.65 -14.40
C ARG A 948 30.75 21.78 -15.64
N LEU A 949 30.41 20.50 -15.54
CA LEU A 949 30.61 19.56 -16.65
C LEU A 949 29.58 19.78 -17.76
N GLU A 950 29.99 19.60 -19.02
CA GLU A 950 29.14 19.78 -20.21
C GLU A 950 28.07 18.68 -20.37
N GLY A 951 28.30 17.50 -19.78
CA GLY A 951 27.41 16.34 -19.85
C GLY A 951 26.99 15.84 -18.46
N PRO A 952 25.89 15.06 -18.38
CA PRO A 952 25.45 14.47 -17.13
C PRO A 952 26.47 13.44 -16.63
N ILE A 953 26.57 13.30 -15.31
CA ILE A 953 27.39 12.26 -14.67
C ILE A 953 26.59 11.00 -14.35
N PHE A 954 25.26 11.08 -14.37
CA PHE A 954 24.36 9.96 -14.13
C PHE A 954 23.01 10.18 -14.84
N GLU A 955 22.57 9.17 -15.58
CA GLU A 955 21.40 9.22 -16.47
C GLU A 955 20.51 7.96 -16.34
N PRO A 956 19.23 8.04 -16.75
CA PRO A 956 18.34 6.89 -16.81
C PRO A 956 18.91 5.72 -17.62
N GLY A 957 18.89 4.54 -17.03
CA GLY A 957 19.30 3.29 -17.70
C GLY A 957 18.31 2.15 -17.50
N GLU A 958 17.39 2.32 -16.56
CA GLU A 958 16.44 1.29 -16.15
C GLU A 958 15.00 1.71 -16.44
N LYS A 959 14.09 0.74 -16.55
CA LYS A 959 12.67 0.99 -16.87
C LYS A 959 11.98 1.90 -15.85
N TRP A 960 12.33 1.77 -14.57
CA TRP A 960 11.79 2.57 -13.47
C TRP A 960 12.33 4.01 -13.41
N GLU A 961 13.28 4.36 -14.28
CA GLU A 961 13.89 5.71 -14.36
C GLU A 961 13.54 6.43 -15.67
N LYS A 962 12.60 5.89 -16.45
CA LYS A 962 12.31 6.35 -17.83
C LYS A 962 12.10 7.86 -17.96
N ARG A 963 11.58 8.52 -16.92
CA ARG A 963 11.34 9.98 -16.87
C ARG A 963 12.34 10.72 -15.99
N GLY A 964 13.21 10.03 -15.28
CA GLY A 964 14.41 10.64 -14.74
C GLY A 964 14.99 9.98 -13.50
N CYS A 965 16.23 10.40 -13.20
CA CYS A 965 16.91 10.22 -11.93
C CYS A 965 16.94 11.57 -11.20
N GLU A 966 16.31 11.67 -10.05
CA GLU A 966 15.98 12.94 -9.40
C GLU A 966 16.56 13.06 -8.00
N ASP A 967 16.87 14.29 -7.61
CA ASP A 967 17.12 14.71 -6.23
C ASP A 967 18.18 13.82 -5.52
N PRO A 968 19.46 13.84 -5.95
CA PRO A 968 20.49 12.96 -5.40
C PRO A 968 20.93 13.35 -3.99
N ARG A 969 21.04 12.37 -3.09
CA ARG A 969 21.60 12.53 -1.73
C ARG A 969 22.89 11.70 -1.60
N PRO A 970 24.08 12.26 -1.89
CA PRO A 970 25.35 11.55 -1.83
C PRO A 970 25.88 11.41 -0.40
N VAL A 971 26.36 10.23 -0.05
CA VAL A 971 26.97 9.91 1.24
C VAL A 971 28.23 9.05 1.02
N LEU A 972 29.34 9.42 1.65
CA LEU A 972 30.57 8.62 1.63
C LEU A 972 30.51 7.58 2.76
N ILE A 973 30.58 6.29 2.40
CA ILE A 973 30.65 5.17 3.35
C ILE A 973 31.86 4.33 2.96
N GLY A 974 32.87 4.31 3.85
CA GLY A 974 34.18 3.74 3.52
C GLY A 974 34.80 4.44 2.31
N GLU A 975 35.19 3.67 1.29
CA GLU A 975 35.82 4.19 0.06
C GLU A 975 34.83 4.34 -1.12
N ARG A 976 33.52 4.38 -0.85
CA ARG A 976 32.49 4.48 -1.89
C ARG A 976 31.48 5.57 -1.58
N ILE A 977 31.09 6.29 -2.63
CA ILE A 977 29.98 7.24 -2.59
C ILE A 977 28.72 6.47 -2.94
N TYR A 978 27.77 6.44 -2.00
CA TYR A 978 26.42 5.93 -2.21
C TYR A 978 25.49 7.11 -2.47
N VAL A 979 24.56 6.94 -3.41
CA VAL A 979 23.58 7.96 -3.76
C VAL A 979 22.21 7.32 -3.73
N LEU A 980 21.37 7.78 -2.81
CA LEU A 980 19.93 7.59 -2.90
C LEU A 980 19.34 8.67 -3.79
N TYR A 981 18.46 8.27 -4.69
CA TYR A 981 17.78 9.18 -5.63
C TYR A 981 16.36 8.68 -5.90
N THR A 982 15.51 9.60 -6.35
CA THR A 982 14.16 9.26 -6.81
C THR A 982 14.25 8.81 -8.26
N ALA A 983 13.88 7.55 -8.53
CA ALA A 983 13.65 7.04 -9.87
C ALA A 983 12.19 7.25 -10.27
N TYR A 984 11.97 7.89 -11.42
CA TYR A 984 10.63 8.19 -11.91
C TYR A 984 10.41 7.60 -13.30
N ASP A 985 9.34 6.81 -13.46
CA ASP A 985 8.99 6.16 -14.73
C ASP A 985 7.92 6.92 -15.53
N GLY A 986 7.36 7.99 -14.95
CA GLY A 986 6.24 8.77 -15.51
C GLY A 986 4.89 8.51 -14.84
N VAL A 987 4.82 7.50 -13.97
CA VAL A 987 3.61 7.14 -13.22
C VAL A 987 3.91 7.06 -11.73
N THR A 988 4.97 6.35 -11.34
CA THR A 988 5.36 6.10 -9.95
C THR A 988 6.75 6.65 -9.67
N SER A 989 6.89 7.35 -8.56
CA SER A 989 8.21 7.73 -8.02
C SER A 989 8.64 6.76 -6.94
N GLN A 990 9.84 6.20 -7.07
CA GLN A 990 10.38 5.21 -6.15
C GLN A 990 11.82 5.58 -5.77
N ILE A 991 12.30 5.04 -4.66
CA ILE A 991 13.70 5.24 -4.25
C ILE A 991 14.58 4.19 -4.92
N ALA A 992 15.69 4.63 -5.48
CA ALA A 992 16.74 3.77 -6.02
C ALA A 992 18.09 4.08 -5.36
N LEU A 993 18.98 3.09 -5.37
CA LEU A 993 20.34 3.20 -4.83
C LEU A 993 21.37 3.01 -5.94
N ALA A 994 22.33 3.93 -6.02
CA ALA A 994 23.52 3.81 -6.85
C ALA A 994 24.79 4.01 -6.03
N SER A 995 25.93 3.54 -6.54
CA SER A 995 27.23 3.81 -5.92
C SER A 995 28.36 3.87 -6.94
N ILE A 996 29.43 4.58 -6.57
CA ILE A 996 30.68 4.67 -7.32
C ILE A 996 31.86 4.67 -6.33
N ALA A 997 33.00 4.08 -6.69
CA ALA A 997 34.18 4.15 -5.84
C ALA A 997 34.69 5.59 -5.78
N LEU A 998 35.23 6.01 -4.63
CA LEU A 998 35.75 7.37 -4.45
C LEU A 998 36.84 7.71 -5.48
N GLU A 999 37.73 6.76 -5.75
CA GLU A 999 38.78 6.91 -6.76
C GLU A 999 38.22 7.09 -8.18
N ASP A 1000 37.15 6.36 -8.52
CA ASP A 1000 36.48 6.46 -9.82
C ASP A 1000 35.77 7.80 -9.97
N PHE A 1001 35.11 8.27 -8.91
CA PHE A 1001 34.43 9.56 -8.90
C PHE A 1001 35.43 10.71 -9.08
N LEU A 1002 36.52 10.73 -8.30
CA LEU A 1002 37.58 11.73 -8.43
C LEU A 1002 38.32 11.61 -9.77
N GLY A 1003 38.47 10.38 -10.28
CA GLY A 1003 39.04 10.07 -11.59
C GLY A 1003 38.11 10.29 -12.78
N ARG A 1004 36.89 10.79 -12.57
CA ARG A 1004 35.86 11.08 -13.59
C ARG A 1004 35.44 9.88 -14.44
N ARG A 1005 35.41 8.68 -13.87
CA ARG A 1005 35.05 7.43 -14.55
C ARG A 1005 33.57 7.11 -14.38
N TRP A 1006 32.71 7.93 -14.98
CA TRP A 1006 31.24 7.84 -14.81
C TRP A 1006 30.63 6.51 -15.28
N SER A 1007 31.26 5.80 -16.21
CA SER A 1007 30.83 4.46 -16.62
C SER A 1007 30.93 3.40 -15.52
N GLN A 1008 31.57 3.72 -14.39
CA GLN A 1008 31.72 2.83 -13.23
C GLN A 1008 30.58 2.97 -12.20
N TRP A 1009 29.56 3.79 -12.47
CA TRP A 1009 28.35 3.81 -11.64
C TRP A 1009 27.71 2.42 -11.58
N ARG A 1010 27.49 1.92 -10.37
CA ARG A 1010 26.72 0.70 -10.11
C ARG A 1010 25.33 1.09 -9.62
N LYS A 1011 24.30 0.77 -10.39
CA LYS A 1011 22.90 0.82 -9.94
C LYS A 1011 22.59 -0.49 -9.20
N HIS A 1012 22.06 -0.37 -7.98
CA HIS A 1012 21.70 -1.52 -7.15
C HIS A 1012 20.22 -1.91 -7.29
N GLY A 1013 19.39 -1.00 -7.82
CA GLY A 1013 17.96 -1.23 -8.05
C GLY A 1013 17.08 -0.36 -7.15
N LEU A 1014 15.79 -0.70 -7.12
CA LEU A 1014 14.77 -0.05 -6.30
C LEU A 1014 14.83 -0.54 -4.86
N ILE A 1015 14.93 0.39 -3.91
CA ILE A 1015 14.93 0.10 -2.47
C ILE A 1015 13.60 -0.52 -2.04
N PHE A 1016 12.49 0.05 -2.51
CA PHE A 1016 11.14 -0.44 -2.23
C PHE A 1016 10.34 -0.67 -3.52
N PRO A 1017 10.59 -1.76 -4.27
CA PRO A 1017 9.89 -2.01 -5.53
C PRO A 1017 8.37 -2.06 -5.36
N GLY A 1018 7.65 -1.35 -6.22
CA GLY A 1018 6.19 -1.26 -6.22
C GLY A 1018 5.60 -0.28 -5.19
N PHE A 1019 6.42 0.50 -4.49
CA PHE A 1019 5.96 1.40 -3.44
C PHE A 1019 6.36 2.86 -3.71
N GLU A 1020 5.36 3.77 -3.72
CA GLU A 1020 5.62 5.20 -3.90
C GLU A 1020 6.37 5.77 -2.70
N ASN A 1021 7.57 6.30 -2.94
CA ASN A 1021 8.47 6.73 -1.88
C ASN A 1021 9.50 7.72 -2.43
N LYS A 1022 9.91 8.71 -1.62
CA LYS A 1022 10.89 9.75 -2.00
C LYS A 1022 11.78 10.12 -0.82
N ASP A 1023 12.66 11.09 -1.05
CA ASP A 1023 13.39 11.84 -0.02
C ASP A 1023 14.25 10.97 0.89
N ALA A 1024 14.85 9.96 0.29
CA ALA A 1024 15.65 8.99 1.01
C ALA A 1024 17.09 9.48 1.21
N THR A 1025 17.62 9.23 2.40
CA THR A 1025 18.99 9.58 2.76
C THR A 1025 19.58 8.55 3.71
N LEU A 1026 20.86 8.25 3.54
CA LEU A 1026 21.61 7.30 4.37
C LEU A 1026 22.40 8.05 5.44
N PHE A 1027 22.53 7.42 6.61
CA PHE A 1027 23.55 7.84 7.56
C PHE A 1027 24.93 7.34 7.10
N PRO A 1028 26.01 8.12 7.30
CA PRO A 1028 27.35 7.75 6.87
C PRO A 1028 27.99 6.67 7.76
N GLU A 1029 27.35 6.31 8.88
CA GLU A 1029 27.84 5.35 9.87
C GLU A 1029 26.80 4.26 10.14
N MET A 1030 27.28 3.16 10.74
CA MET A 1030 26.41 2.09 11.23
C MET A 1030 26.08 2.30 12.71
N PHE A 1031 24.88 1.90 13.11
CA PHE A 1031 24.37 1.94 14.47
C PHE A 1031 24.03 0.51 14.87
N ASP A 1032 24.64 0.00 15.93
CA ASP A 1032 24.53 -1.40 16.36
C ASP A 1032 24.73 -2.42 15.22
N GLY A 1033 25.69 -2.14 14.33
CA GLY A 1033 26.03 -2.99 13.18
C GLY A 1033 25.05 -2.89 12.01
N ARG A 1034 24.13 -1.93 12.01
CA ARG A 1034 23.13 -1.71 10.97
C ARG A 1034 23.28 -0.36 10.28
N TYR A 1035 23.03 -0.33 8.98
CA TYR A 1035 22.84 0.89 8.21
C TYR A 1035 21.46 1.45 8.51
N VAL A 1036 21.38 2.77 8.65
CA VAL A 1036 20.12 3.48 8.88
C VAL A 1036 19.83 4.39 7.69
N MET A 1037 18.58 4.40 7.27
CA MET A 1037 18.06 5.24 6.21
C MET A 1037 16.83 5.98 6.72
N PHE A 1038 16.73 7.27 6.38
CA PHE A 1038 15.44 7.96 6.43
C PHE A 1038 14.86 8.02 5.03
N HIS A 1039 13.55 7.91 4.92
CA HIS A 1039 12.82 8.03 3.65
C HIS A 1039 11.41 8.58 3.90
N ARG A 1040 10.61 8.81 2.84
CA ARG A 1040 9.27 9.39 2.99
C ARG A 1040 8.20 8.58 2.28
N ILE A 1041 7.42 7.86 3.08
CA ILE A 1041 6.05 7.50 2.72
C ILE A 1041 5.17 8.70 3.03
N GLU A 1042 4.61 9.34 1.99
CA GLU A 1042 3.85 10.57 2.17
C GLU A 1042 2.71 10.35 3.18
N PRO A 1043 2.63 11.17 4.25
CA PRO A 1043 3.29 12.48 4.41
C PRO A 1043 4.41 12.58 5.45
N SER A 1044 4.95 11.45 5.90
CA SER A 1044 5.85 11.40 7.07
C SER A 1044 7.27 11.00 6.70
N ILE A 1045 8.23 11.37 7.54
CA ILE A 1045 9.59 10.84 7.51
C ILE A 1045 9.62 9.53 8.28
N TRP A 1046 10.17 8.50 7.66
CA TRP A 1046 10.29 7.15 8.17
C TRP A 1046 11.74 6.83 8.50
N PHE A 1047 11.92 6.07 9.57
CA PHE A 1047 13.14 5.37 9.93
C PHE A 1047 13.08 3.96 9.35
N SER A 1048 14.21 3.51 8.79
CA SER A 1048 14.43 2.12 8.45
C SER A 1048 15.88 1.70 8.71
N SER A 1049 16.10 0.44 9.09
CA SER A 1049 17.45 -0.12 9.26
C SER A 1049 17.67 -1.43 8.51
N SER A 1050 18.94 -1.71 8.20
CA SER A 1050 19.35 -2.95 7.52
C SER A 1050 20.76 -3.33 7.90
N GLU A 1051 21.05 -4.63 7.99
CA GLU A 1051 22.43 -5.13 8.19
C GLU A 1051 23.30 -4.97 6.93
N ARG A 1052 22.68 -4.67 5.78
CA ARG A 1052 23.35 -4.62 4.47
C ARG A 1052 22.80 -3.48 3.60
N LEU A 1053 23.67 -2.84 2.81
CA LEU A 1053 23.29 -1.89 1.76
C LEU A 1053 22.90 -2.64 0.48
N ASP A 1054 21.80 -3.38 0.54
CA ASP A 1054 21.26 -4.16 -0.57
C ASP A 1054 19.91 -3.58 -1.05
N SER A 1055 19.50 -3.99 -2.25
CA SER A 1055 18.24 -3.61 -2.90
C SER A 1055 17.56 -4.89 -3.41
N PRO A 1056 16.31 -5.19 -3.04
CA PRO A 1056 15.43 -4.39 -2.18
C PRO A 1056 15.91 -4.31 -0.73
N TRP A 1057 15.49 -3.26 -0.02
CA TRP A 1057 15.75 -3.08 1.40
C TRP A 1057 14.91 -4.08 2.22
N PRO A 1058 15.35 -4.50 3.43
CA PRO A 1058 14.59 -5.43 4.26
C PRO A 1058 13.18 -4.94 4.62
N ARG A 1059 12.30 -5.89 4.93
CA ARG A 1059 10.90 -5.67 5.36
C ARG A 1059 10.73 -5.30 6.82
N GLU A 1060 11.78 -5.49 7.60
CA GLU A 1060 11.74 -5.34 9.05
C GLU A 1060 12.22 -3.95 9.46
N ASP A 1061 11.84 -3.54 10.67
CA ASP A 1061 12.30 -2.31 11.32
C ASP A 1061 12.01 -1.01 10.57
N HIS A 1062 10.74 -0.86 10.15
CA HIS A 1062 10.20 0.38 9.61
C HIS A 1062 9.28 1.05 10.61
N ARG A 1063 9.52 2.32 10.91
CA ARG A 1063 8.64 3.12 11.77
C ARG A 1063 8.61 4.57 11.34
N ILE A 1064 7.52 5.26 11.65
CA ILE A 1064 7.44 6.71 11.46
C ILE A 1064 8.42 7.35 12.45
N LEU A 1065 9.39 8.12 11.95
CA LEU A 1065 10.24 8.94 12.82
C LEU A 1065 9.46 10.18 13.24
N LEU A 1066 8.82 10.85 12.27
CA LEU A 1066 8.15 12.11 12.45
C LEU A 1066 7.11 12.33 11.34
N GLY A 1067 5.93 12.84 11.69
CA GLY A 1067 4.94 13.28 10.72
C GLY A 1067 4.69 14.79 10.72
N PRO A 1068 3.82 15.27 9.81
CA PRO A 1068 3.53 16.69 9.64
C PRO A 1068 3.06 17.36 10.93
N GLY A 1069 3.35 18.66 11.05
CA GLY A 1069 2.92 19.46 12.19
C GLY A 1069 1.39 19.59 12.26
N ALA A 1070 0.87 19.99 13.42
CA ALA A 1070 -0.56 20.16 13.59
C ALA A 1070 -1.11 21.33 12.75
N GLY A 1071 -2.30 21.14 12.17
CA GLY A 1071 -3.12 22.21 11.60
C GLY A 1071 -2.46 22.99 10.45
N MET A 1072 -2.35 24.32 10.60
CA MET A 1072 -1.82 25.23 9.58
C MET A 1072 -0.34 25.59 9.80
N ALA A 1073 0.40 24.78 10.57
CA ALA A 1073 1.84 24.93 10.71
C ALA A 1073 2.53 24.91 9.33
N TRP A 1074 3.70 25.56 9.24
CA TRP A 1074 4.47 25.68 8.00
C TRP A 1074 4.87 24.33 7.37
N ASP A 1075 4.86 23.26 8.16
CA ASP A 1075 5.13 21.88 7.77
C ASP A 1075 3.96 20.92 8.06
N GLY A 1076 2.73 21.46 8.10
CA GLY A 1076 1.51 20.74 8.49
C GLY A 1076 0.83 19.92 7.38
N PHE A 1077 1.26 20.05 6.12
CA PHE A 1077 0.70 19.26 5.01
C PHE A 1077 1.49 17.97 4.78
N LYS A 1078 2.80 18.10 4.52
CA LYS A 1078 3.73 16.98 4.42
C LYS A 1078 5.15 17.39 4.75
N ILE A 1079 5.95 16.42 5.17
CA ILE A 1079 7.38 16.60 5.43
C ILE A 1079 8.20 15.53 4.70
N GLY A 1080 9.48 15.80 4.47
CA GLY A 1080 10.39 14.81 3.92
C GLY A 1080 11.85 15.15 4.21
N GLY A 1081 12.72 14.15 4.03
CA GLY A 1081 14.16 14.37 4.09
C GLY A 1081 14.61 15.45 3.12
N GLY A 1082 15.63 16.21 3.50
CA GLY A 1082 16.30 17.16 2.61
C GLY A 1082 17.70 16.67 2.29
N CYS A 1083 18.67 17.17 3.04
CA CYS A 1083 20.08 16.80 2.90
C CYS A 1083 20.44 15.51 3.66
N GLN A 1084 21.65 15.03 3.42
CA GLN A 1084 22.27 13.99 4.23
C GLN A 1084 22.47 14.43 5.70
N PRO A 1085 22.45 13.49 6.67
CA PRO A 1085 22.68 13.82 8.07
C PRO A 1085 24.10 14.37 8.30
N ILE A 1086 24.20 15.47 9.06
CA ILE A 1086 25.46 16.12 9.43
C ILE A 1086 25.75 15.85 10.90
N LYS A 1087 26.90 15.27 11.21
CA LYS A 1087 27.28 14.95 12.58
C LYS A 1087 27.72 16.21 13.34
N THR A 1088 27.11 16.46 14.49
CA THR A 1088 27.48 17.54 15.41
C THR A 1088 27.79 16.97 16.79
N LYS A 1089 28.41 17.73 17.68
CA LYS A 1089 28.60 17.30 19.08
C LYS A 1089 27.29 17.10 19.87
N TYR A 1090 26.15 17.53 19.32
CA TYR A 1090 24.83 17.48 19.97
C TYR A 1090 23.92 16.38 19.44
N GLY A 1091 24.24 15.79 18.28
CA GLY A 1091 23.32 14.94 17.51
C GLY A 1091 23.63 14.97 16.02
N TRP A 1092 22.91 14.15 15.26
CA TRP A 1092 22.86 14.26 13.81
C TRP A 1092 21.86 15.35 13.42
N LEU A 1093 22.36 16.41 12.81
CA LEU A 1093 21.58 17.53 12.28
C LEU A 1093 21.11 17.19 10.86
N LEU A 1094 19.81 17.26 10.64
CA LEU A 1094 19.19 17.10 9.33
C LEU A 1094 18.45 18.37 8.97
N ILE A 1095 18.65 18.85 7.74
CA ILE A 1095 17.83 19.91 7.15
C ILE A 1095 16.74 19.22 6.35
N TYR A 1096 15.50 19.33 6.81
CA TYR A 1096 14.33 18.71 6.21
C TYR A 1096 13.47 19.77 5.54
N HIS A 1097 12.57 19.35 4.67
CA HIS A 1097 11.57 20.25 4.10
C HIS A 1097 10.19 20.00 4.71
N GLY A 1098 9.44 21.09 4.83
CA GLY A 1098 8.05 21.09 5.24
C GLY A 1098 7.20 21.84 4.23
N VAL A 1099 5.97 21.36 4.05
CA VAL A 1099 4.98 21.95 3.14
C VAL A 1099 3.76 22.36 3.96
N ASP A 1100 3.26 23.56 3.73
CA ASP A 1100 2.03 24.04 4.34
C ASP A 1100 0.79 23.72 3.49
N GLN A 1101 -0.40 24.08 4.00
CA GLN A 1101 -1.67 23.87 3.32
C GLN A 1101 -1.83 24.69 2.02
N SER A 1102 -0.95 25.68 1.79
CA SER A 1102 -0.88 26.50 0.58
C SER A 1102 0.18 25.99 -0.40
N PHE A 1103 0.77 24.82 -0.14
CA PHE A 1103 1.83 24.19 -0.93
C PHE A 1103 3.13 25.00 -1.00
N VAL A 1104 3.42 25.84 0.00
CA VAL A 1104 4.72 26.54 0.09
C VAL A 1104 5.74 25.61 0.74
N TYR A 1105 6.87 25.39 0.06
CA TYR A 1105 7.96 24.54 0.56
C TYR A 1105 8.98 25.40 1.30
N ARG A 1106 9.29 25.04 2.54
CA ARG A 1106 10.28 25.69 3.41
C ARG A 1106 11.24 24.66 3.99
N LEU A 1107 12.37 25.12 4.50
CA LEU A 1107 13.34 24.28 5.20
C LEU A 1107 13.25 24.47 6.71
N GLY A 1108 13.37 23.38 7.46
CA GLY A 1108 13.52 23.35 8.92
C GLY A 1108 14.68 22.43 9.32
N VAL A 1109 14.87 22.25 10.62
CA VAL A 1109 15.92 21.40 11.17
C VAL A 1109 15.37 20.32 12.10
N LEU A 1110 15.95 19.13 12.01
CA LEU A 1110 15.78 18.02 12.95
C LEU A 1110 17.14 17.69 13.56
N LEU A 1111 17.13 17.33 14.84
CA LEU A 1111 18.28 16.75 15.53
C LEU A 1111 17.87 15.37 16.03
N VAL A 1112 18.61 14.33 15.68
CA VAL A 1112 18.44 12.97 16.23
C VAL A 1112 19.67 12.54 17.02
N ALA A 1113 19.51 11.57 17.92
CA ALA A 1113 20.58 11.17 18.84
C ALA A 1113 21.78 10.55 18.10
N LEU A 1114 22.99 10.73 18.65
CA LEU A 1114 24.24 10.25 18.04
C LEU A 1114 24.37 8.72 18.04
N ASP A 1115 23.84 8.07 19.07
CA ASP A 1115 23.90 6.63 19.29
C ASP A 1115 22.69 5.89 18.69
N ASP A 1116 21.57 6.59 18.54
CA ASP A 1116 20.32 6.03 18.00
C ASP A 1116 19.57 7.07 17.16
N PRO A 1117 19.71 7.04 15.83
CA PRO A 1117 19.03 7.95 14.94
C PRO A 1117 17.49 7.82 14.95
N GLY A 1118 16.95 6.75 15.53
CA GLY A 1118 15.51 6.59 15.73
C GLY A 1118 14.93 7.51 16.81
N LYS A 1119 15.79 8.14 17.63
CA LYS A 1119 15.39 9.02 18.72
C LYS A 1119 15.48 10.50 18.32
N LEU A 1120 14.33 11.14 18.20
CA LEU A 1120 14.22 12.58 17.96
C LEU A 1120 14.65 13.39 19.19
N VAL A 1121 15.65 14.25 19.02
CA VAL A 1121 16.14 15.17 20.07
C VAL A 1121 15.45 16.53 19.98
N TYR A 1122 15.30 17.06 18.76
CA TYR A 1122 14.75 18.39 18.52
C TYR A 1122 14.15 18.48 17.10
N ARG A 1123 13.09 19.29 16.96
CA ARG A 1123 12.47 19.73 15.71
C ARG A 1123 12.25 21.23 15.81
N SER A 1124 12.67 22.00 14.81
CA SER A 1124 12.40 23.44 14.78
C SER A 1124 10.90 23.73 14.65
N PRO A 1125 10.32 24.58 15.52
CA PRO A 1125 8.92 24.99 15.38
C PRO A 1125 8.71 25.97 14.21
N ASN A 1126 9.77 26.64 13.78
CA ASN A 1126 9.79 27.65 12.72
C ASN A 1126 10.62 27.19 11.50
N PRO A 1127 10.38 27.73 10.30
CA PRO A 1127 11.24 27.49 9.15
C PRO A 1127 12.57 28.26 9.30
N VAL A 1128 13.69 27.59 9.00
CA VAL A 1128 15.02 28.21 8.94
C VAL A 1128 15.29 28.89 7.60
N LEU A 1129 14.58 28.51 6.54
CA LEU A 1129 14.59 29.18 5.22
C LEU A 1129 13.20 29.08 4.58
N GLU A 1130 12.73 30.18 4.00
CA GLU A 1130 11.47 30.24 3.26
C GLU A 1130 11.63 31.04 1.97
N PRO A 1131 10.74 30.90 0.96
CA PRO A 1131 10.83 31.67 -0.27
C PRO A 1131 10.61 33.17 -0.01
N GLU A 1132 11.63 33.99 -0.27
CA GLU A 1132 11.56 35.46 -0.16
C GLU A 1132 12.17 36.16 -1.38
N ASP A 1133 13.20 35.56 -1.99
CA ASP A 1133 13.85 36.12 -3.18
C ASP A 1133 13.06 35.83 -4.46
N ARG A 1134 13.20 36.71 -5.47
CA ARG A 1134 12.44 36.64 -6.73
C ARG A 1134 12.57 35.30 -7.46
N CYS A 1135 13.74 34.66 -7.39
CA CYS A 1135 13.96 33.33 -7.97
C CYS A 1135 13.31 32.19 -7.16
N GLU A 1136 13.09 32.37 -5.86
CA GLU A 1136 12.43 31.41 -4.97
C GLU A 1136 10.90 31.51 -5.06
N LEU A 1137 10.39 32.74 -5.22
CA LEU A 1137 8.98 33.04 -5.48
C LEU A 1137 8.56 32.65 -6.91
N GLY A 1138 9.52 32.53 -7.83
CA GLY A 1138 9.28 32.14 -9.21
C GLY A 1138 8.83 33.29 -10.13
N GLU A 1139 9.07 34.55 -9.73
CA GLU A 1139 8.68 35.76 -10.50
C GLU A 1139 9.37 35.89 -11.85
N GLU A 1140 10.50 35.20 -12.04
CA GLU A 1140 11.32 35.22 -13.25
C GLU A 1140 10.94 34.14 -14.27
N GLY A 1141 9.86 33.39 -14.01
CA GLY A 1141 9.49 32.17 -14.72
C GLY A 1141 10.07 30.94 -14.01
N CYS A 1142 9.21 29.95 -13.73
CA CYS A 1142 9.60 28.79 -12.93
C CYS A 1142 8.81 27.52 -13.30
N TYR A 1143 9.28 26.38 -12.78
CA TYR A 1143 8.53 25.12 -12.82
C TYR A 1143 7.48 25.05 -11.70
N VAL A 1144 7.87 25.35 -10.44
CA VAL A 1144 6.97 25.35 -9.28
C VAL A 1144 7.27 26.59 -8.41
N PRO A 1145 6.36 27.57 -8.29
CA PRO A 1145 6.61 28.78 -7.49
C PRO A 1145 6.55 28.49 -5.98
N ASN A 1146 7.14 29.38 -5.17
CA ASN A 1146 7.16 29.32 -3.70
C ASN A 1146 7.84 28.04 -3.16
N VAL A 1147 9.00 27.69 -3.71
CA VAL A 1147 9.77 26.50 -3.32
C VAL A 1147 11.20 26.85 -2.96
N VAL A 1148 11.61 26.46 -1.76
CA VAL A 1148 13.03 26.19 -1.41
C VAL A 1148 13.17 24.73 -1.00
N PHE A 1149 14.08 24.00 -1.64
CA PHE A 1149 14.24 22.55 -1.44
C PHE A 1149 15.70 22.12 -1.49
N THR A 1150 16.19 21.36 -0.51
CA THR A 1150 17.60 20.93 -0.45
C THR A 1150 17.75 19.41 -0.55
N CYS A 1151 18.81 18.96 -1.23
CA CYS A 1151 19.27 17.57 -1.19
C CYS A 1151 20.71 17.45 -0.65
N GLY A 1152 21.34 18.56 -0.25
CA GLY A 1152 22.77 18.61 -0.03
C GLY A 1152 23.20 19.76 0.87
N ALA A 1153 23.85 19.41 1.98
CA ALA A 1153 24.47 20.36 2.88
C ALA A 1153 25.84 19.84 3.34
N VAL A 1154 26.83 20.73 3.42
CA VAL A 1154 28.22 20.37 3.73
C VAL A 1154 28.86 21.41 4.65
N PRO A 1155 29.80 21.03 5.52
CA PRO A 1155 30.51 21.99 6.34
C PRO A 1155 31.53 22.81 5.53
N ILE A 1156 31.67 24.09 5.87
CA ILE A 1156 32.71 24.98 5.31
C ILE A 1156 34.11 24.51 5.74
N VAL A 1157 34.22 23.95 6.94
CA VAL A 1157 35.45 23.32 7.44
C VAL A 1157 35.46 21.82 7.12
N ASP A 1158 36.63 21.24 6.87
CA ASP A 1158 36.77 19.80 6.64
C ASP A 1158 36.87 19.07 7.99
N LYS A 1159 35.71 18.84 8.62
CA LYS A 1159 35.60 18.31 9.98
C LYS A 1159 34.43 17.33 10.06
N GLU A 1160 34.67 16.19 10.70
CA GLU A 1160 33.68 15.12 10.85
C GLU A 1160 32.58 15.48 11.85
N VAL A 1161 32.95 16.05 13.00
CA VAL A 1161 32.00 16.44 14.07
C VAL A 1161 31.99 17.96 14.22
N LEU A 1162 30.87 18.59 13.91
CA LEU A 1162 30.75 20.05 13.98
C LEU A 1162 30.47 20.57 15.40
N GLU A 1163 31.03 21.73 15.70
CA GLU A 1163 30.86 22.52 16.93
C GLU A 1163 30.14 23.84 16.64
N ASP A 1164 29.86 24.61 17.69
CA ASP A 1164 29.01 25.80 17.68
C ASP A 1164 29.35 26.82 16.58
N ASN A 1165 30.64 27.11 16.40
CA ASN A 1165 31.13 28.11 15.45
C ASN A 1165 31.38 27.57 14.04
N ASP A 1166 31.24 26.26 13.83
CA ASP A 1166 31.40 25.68 12.51
C ASP A 1166 30.17 26.05 11.65
N GLU A 1167 30.43 26.40 10.39
CA GLU A 1167 29.40 26.85 9.44
C GLU A 1167 29.05 25.73 8.45
N VAL A 1168 27.77 25.67 8.10
CA VAL A 1168 27.22 24.74 7.11
C VAL A 1168 26.79 25.53 5.88
N LEU A 1169 27.08 25.00 4.68
CA LEU A 1169 26.53 25.44 3.41
C LEU A 1169 25.37 24.53 3.02
N VAL A 1170 24.25 25.15 2.71
CA VAL A 1170 23.02 24.46 2.30
C VAL A 1170 22.74 24.83 0.87
N TYR A 1171 22.89 23.87 -0.04
CA TYR A 1171 22.56 24.07 -1.44
C TYR A 1171 21.09 23.72 -1.65
N TYR A 1172 20.35 24.60 -2.30
CA TYR A 1172 18.91 24.42 -2.46
C TYR A 1172 18.45 24.81 -3.87
N GLY A 1173 17.44 24.09 -4.36
CA GLY A 1173 16.64 24.48 -5.51
C GLY A 1173 15.72 25.64 -5.16
N ALA A 1174 15.68 26.65 -6.01
CA ALA A 1174 14.76 27.78 -5.94
C ALA A 1174 13.72 27.64 -7.06
N ALA A 1175 12.45 27.54 -6.67
CA ALA A 1175 11.29 27.38 -7.55
C ALA A 1175 11.43 26.27 -8.62
N ASP A 1176 12.12 25.17 -8.28
CA ASP A 1176 12.49 24.07 -9.19
C ASP A 1176 13.12 24.52 -10.52
N THR A 1177 13.90 25.61 -10.49
CA THR A 1177 14.39 26.27 -11.71
C THR A 1177 15.87 26.64 -11.65
N ALA A 1178 16.36 27.03 -10.47
CA ALA A 1178 17.73 27.45 -10.24
C ALA A 1178 18.33 26.81 -8.98
N VAL A 1179 19.65 26.87 -8.85
CA VAL A 1179 20.36 26.46 -7.62
C VAL A 1179 20.90 27.69 -6.90
N CYS A 1180 20.64 27.74 -5.61
CA CYS A 1180 21.09 28.76 -4.67
C CYS A 1180 21.89 28.11 -3.52
N VAL A 1181 22.57 28.94 -2.73
CA VAL A 1181 23.26 28.53 -1.50
C VAL A 1181 22.95 29.48 -0.35
N ALA A 1182 22.80 28.92 0.85
CA ALA A 1182 22.65 29.65 2.10
C ALA A 1182 23.57 29.07 3.19
N THR A 1183 23.85 29.84 4.24
CA THR A 1183 24.75 29.42 5.32
C THR A 1183 24.21 29.76 6.70
N ALA A 1184 24.59 28.97 7.70
CA ALA A 1184 24.38 29.25 9.11
C ALA A 1184 25.43 28.53 9.94
N LYS A 1185 25.68 29.02 11.16
CA LYS A 1185 26.46 28.29 12.15
C LYS A 1185 25.62 27.17 12.77
N VAL A 1186 26.29 26.13 13.26
CA VAL A 1186 25.62 25.07 14.04
C VAL A 1186 24.87 25.67 15.24
N SER A 1187 25.43 26.68 15.91
CA SER A 1187 24.77 27.36 17.03
C SER A 1187 23.52 28.16 16.63
N ASP A 1188 23.41 28.57 15.37
CA ASP A 1188 22.22 29.25 14.87
C ASP A 1188 21.10 28.24 14.63
N LEU A 1189 21.44 27.05 14.10
CA LEU A 1189 20.47 26.00 13.79
C LEU A 1189 20.05 25.17 15.02
N ILE A 1190 20.90 25.09 16.06
CA ILE A 1190 20.62 24.34 17.29
C ILE A 1190 20.57 25.34 18.47
N PRO A 1191 19.38 25.65 19.01
CA PRO A 1191 19.21 26.63 20.09
C PRO A 1191 20.00 26.28 21.35
N GLU A 1192 20.36 27.30 22.14
CA GLU A 1192 21.17 27.15 23.36
C GLU A 1192 20.56 26.16 24.36
N GLU A 1193 19.25 26.19 24.53
CA GLU A 1193 18.52 25.31 25.45
C GLU A 1193 18.64 23.83 25.06
N ILE A 1194 18.78 23.54 23.77
CA ILE A 1194 19.01 22.19 23.24
C ILE A 1194 20.48 21.80 23.40
N ARG A 1195 21.39 22.76 23.23
CA ARG A 1195 22.84 22.56 23.35
C ARG A 1195 23.29 22.32 24.80
N GLU A 1196 22.71 23.03 25.76
CA GLU A 1196 23.07 22.94 27.18
C GLU A 1196 22.37 21.78 27.91
N GLY A 1197 21.20 21.37 27.43
CA GLY A 1197 20.36 20.36 28.08
C GLY A 1197 20.55 18.94 27.55
N ARG A 1198 21.45 18.16 28.16
CA ARG A 1198 21.29 16.70 28.47
C ARG A 1198 22.54 16.11 29.15
N ASN A 1199 22.69 16.36 30.45
CA ASN A 1199 23.34 15.39 31.35
C ASN A 1199 22.50 14.10 31.33
N HIS A 1200 23.15 12.96 31.13
CA HIS A 1200 22.51 11.64 31.19
C HIS A 1200 21.88 11.42 32.58
N GLY A 1201 20.56 11.35 32.68
CA GLY A 1201 19.91 10.89 33.91
C GLY A 1201 18.48 11.37 34.13
N SER A 1202 17.60 10.38 34.24
CA SER A 1202 16.29 10.40 34.91
C SER A 1202 15.17 11.25 34.32
N TYR A 1203 14.27 10.59 33.58
CA TYR A 1203 12.83 10.77 33.80
C TYR A 1203 12.17 9.39 33.81
N LYS A 1204 11.82 8.92 35.01
CA LYS A 1204 10.82 7.87 35.19
C LYS A 1204 9.44 8.51 35.00
N VAL A 1205 8.61 7.81 34.22
CA VAL A 1205 7.19 8.04 33.94
C VAL A 1205 6.39 8.38 35.20
#